data_AF-A0A378KPE4-F1
#
_entry.id   AF-A0A378KPE4-F1
#
_cell.length_a   1.000
_cell.length_b   1.000
_cell.length_c   1.000
_cell.angle_alpha   90.00
_cell.angle_beta   90.00
_cell.angle_gamma   90.00
#
_symmetry.space_group_name_H-M   'P 1'
#
loop_
_entity.id
_entity.type
_entity.pdbx_description
1 polymer ?
#
loop_
_entity_poly.entity_id
_entity_poly.type
_entity_poly.pdbx_seq_one_letter_code
_entity_poly.pdbx_strand_id
1 'polypeptide(L)'
;MPEEAAKRRLESELNKLKLNIPSSVFQYDLNRAQAIEYLKNNKSVPFIFRNSSISGYFAFDIPSGDRQSCTHILVLPPSLEDEEFKLYNYDNKNFTATGSLIRYFEFAWDEQHNRMRSVEEMRWYQFKRLNQLTHNGTSAVMSTQSLDKKKIALTAKEVQSHAQHNPGLQKSGDGHTGFAMAAVLNSPFVVLRSKENRDEANNKIKDHIVDNGLIVVTGHGSHVGDAVSGVYINIDVQQETRLEDEKIKRSPHDIVSSAMESGLKSGNSVTILLCICYGAFDSQRNGSSFAHKLVREFAKQGISTTILATDQPFIRFGSNVIIDNKITFNERVGMAAKDVHFITAKVDGPDSNPVITVFKPNENIQLSSNGIEFKNPNQLLLDQQLQLKLAEEQRLQKLAEEQDRIQKQVEEQRLQKLAEEQARIQKQAEEQRLQKLAEEQARIQKQAEEQRLQKLAEEQARIQKQAEEQRLQKLAEEQARIQKQVEEQRLQKLAEEQNRLQKQAEEQRLHIPFEDPLERRDEEFTVFKSIENKGVQKRNETFIREKTPQEQSFNKHLEMLLSKGSEFKLRRDRVNKMQHQGTFHTLNEAYEAVLNLHQHLKTRGDEYFSKPTMDSYINFKQHCDAHIRDAHKILDKHRGWSEFLINLTLGIFTVGLGLVVKGGINLFYNRSFFYVHQTDSSKKLDEIEELVKSVKP
;
A
#
# COMPACT_ATOMS: atom_id res chain seq x y z
N MET A 1 26.51 19.04 13.98
CA MET A 1 26.76 17.63 14.37
C MET A 1 28.28 17.41 14.46
N PRO A 2 28.82 16.68 15.46
CA PRO A 2 30.24 16.34 15.52
C PRO A 2 30.68 15.50 14.31
N GLU A 3 31.93 15.65 13.87
CA GLU A 3 32.44 15.01 12.64
C GLU A 3 32.30 13.48 12.66
N GLU A 4 32.74 12.82 13.72
CA GLU A 4 32.63 11.36 13.88
C GLU A 4 31.18 10.85 13.91
N ALA A 5 30.24 11.66 14.41
CA ALA A 5 28.82 11.33 14.35
C ALA A 5 28.28 11.49 12.91
N ALA A 6 28.78 12.47 12.16
CA ALA A 6 28.43 12.66 10.75
C ALA A 6 28.96 11.53 9.85
N LYS A 7 30.19 11.03 10.07
CA LYS A 7 30.77 9.88 9.35
C LYS A 7 29.93 8.61 9.56
N ARG A 8 29.68 8.25 10.82
CA ARG A 8 28.85 7.08 11.18
C ARG A 8 27.41 7.19 10.65
N ARG A 9 26.82 8.39 10.63
CA ARG A 9 25.50 8.61 10.02
C ARG A 9 25.55 8.45 8.49
N LEU A 10 26.57 8.96 7.81
CA LEU A 10 26.75 8.81 6.36
C LEU A 10 26.82 7.33 5.95
N GLU A 11 27.68 6.57 6.62
CA GLU A 11 27.78 5.11 6.45
C GLU A 11 26.46 4.41 6.76
N SER A 12 25.76 4.80 7.84
CA SER A 12 24.47 4.21 8.21
C SER A 12 23.38 4.46 7.16
N GLU A 13 23.22 5.69 6.65
CA GLU A 13 22.22 5.99 5.62
C GLU A 13 22.49 5.23 4.32
N LEU A 14 23.76 5.15 3.88
CA LEU A 14 24.13 4.42 2.67
C LEU A 14 23.88 2.90 2.81
N ASN A 15 24.15 2.33 3.99
CA ASN A 15 23.84 0.93 4.27
C ASN A 15 22.33 0.64 4.28
N LYS A 16 21.46 1.59 4.69
CA LYS A 16 19.99 1.42 4.62
C LYS A 16 19.47 1.26 3.18
N LEU A 17 20.17 1.82 2.19
CA LEU A 17 19.82 1.68 0.76
C LEU A 17 20.06 0.26 0.22
N LYS A 18 20.66 -0.64 1.01
CA LYS A 18 21.00 -2.05 0.65
C LYS A 18 21.91 -2.18 -0.57
N LEU A 19 22.61 -1.10 -0.92
CA LEU A 19 23.61 -1.08 -1.98
C LEU A 19 24.88 -1.77 -1.45
N ASN A 20 25.46 -2.66 -2.24
CA ASN A 20 26.68 -3.41 -1.86
C ASN A 20 27.93 -2.51 -2.00
N ILE A 21 27.96 -1.44 -1.21
CA ILE A 21 29.02 -0.44 -1.18
C ILE A 21 30.17 -0.98 -0.33
N PRO A 22 31.38 -1.20 -0.89
CA PRO A 22 32.50 -1.72 -0.12
C PRO A 22 33.02 -0.64 0.84
N SER A 23 33.48 -1.03 2.03
CA SER A 23 34.00 -0.09 3.03
C SER A 23 35.18 0.75 2.53
N SER A 24 35.88 0.29 1.49
CA SER A 24 36.96 1.03 0.82
C SER A 24 36.51 2.32 0.11
N VAL A 25 35.21 2.62 0.00
CA VAL A 25 34.77 3.97 -0.42
C VAL A 25 34.95 5.03 0.67
N PHE A 26 35.07 4.66 1.94
CA PHE A 26 35.16 5.62 3.04
C PHE A 26 36.64 5.87 3.37
N GLN A 27 37.15 7.02 2.92
CA GLN A 27 38.57 7.36 2.87
C GLN A 27 38.82 8.76 3.46
N TYR A 28 38.31 8.99 4.68
CA TYR A 28 38.22 10.32 5.30
C TYR A 28 39.52 11.11 5.36
N ASP A 29 40.66 10.44 5.51
CA ASP A 29 41.98 11.07 5.68
C ASP A 29 42.68 11.46 4.36
N LEU A 30 42.16 11.02 3.20
CA LEU A 30 42.77 11.37 1.91
C LEU A 30 42.47 12.83 1.53
N ASN A 31 43.48 13.55 1.02
CA ASN A 31 43.27 14.82 0.36
C ASN A 31 42.80 14.65 -1.10
N ARG A 32 42.38 15.74 -1.76
CA ARG A 32 41.84 15.71 -3.14
C ARG A 32 42.79 15.10 -4.19
N ALA A 33 44.11 15.26 -4.06
CA ALA A 33 45.06 14.66 -5.00
C ALA A 33 45.22 13.16 -4.75
N GLN A 34 45.38 12.77 -3.47
CA GLN A 34 45.44 11.37 -3.05
C GLN A 34 44.16 10.60 -3.41
N ALA A 35 42.99 11.23 -3.33
CA ALA A 35 41.71 10.69 -3.75
C ALA A 35 41.69 10.28 -5.23
N ILE A 36 42.18 11.15 -6.11
CA ILE A 36 42.25 10.90 -7.57
C ILE A 36 43.21 9.75 -7.86
N GLU A 37 44.39 9.74 -7.23
CA GLU A 37 45.37 8.64 -7.36
C GLU A 37 44.82 7.30 -6.83
N TYR A 38 44.16 7.32 -5.67
CA TYR A 38 43.50 6.15 -5.09
C TYR A 38 42.43 5.58 -6.02
N LEU A 39 41.55 6.43 -6.57
CA LEU A 39 40.49 6.01 -7.52
C LEU A 39 41.03 5.52 -8.87
N LYS A 40 42.18 6.04 -9.31
CA LYS A 40 42.89 5.61 -10.52
C LYS A 40 43.53 4.24 -10.36
N ASN A 41 44.13 3.98 -9.20
CA ASN A 41 44.81 2.71 -8.90
C ASN A 41 43.82 1.60 -8.47
N ASN A 42 42.77 1.92 -7.70
CA ASN A 42 41.79 0.96 -7.19
C ASN A 42 40.56 0.85 -8.10
N LYS A 43 40.69 0.16 -9.24
CA LYS A 43 39.64 0.05 -10.27
C LYS A 43 38.29 -0.52 -9.77
N SER A 44 38.29 -1.31 -8.70
CA SER A 44 37.11 -1.88 -8.05
C SER A 44 36.34 -0.91 -7.14
N VAL A 45 36.89 0.27 -6.83
CA VAL A 45 36.25 1.27 -5.97
C VAL A 45 35.53 2.31 -6.84
N PRO A 46 34.19 2.35 -6.90
CA PRO A 46 33.46 3.15 -7.89
C PRO A 46 33.49 4.67 -7.61
N PHE A 47 33.70 5.08 -6.37
CA PHE A 47 33.79 6.47 -5.89
C PHE A 47 34.42 6.45 -4.48
N ILE A 48 34.76 7.61 -3.91
CA ILE A 48 35.03 7.69 -2.46
C ILE A 48 34.26 8.85 -1.78
N PHE A 49 33.95 8.69 -0.50
CA PHE A 49 33.72 9.79 0.43
C PHE A 49 34.99 10.06 1.23
N ARG A 50 35.34 11.34 1.39
CA ARG A 50 36.43 11.79 2.25
C ARG A 50 36.07 13.09 2.96
N ASN A 51 36.91 13.55 3.90
CA ASN A 51 36.74 14.90 4.45
C ASN A 51 36.97 15.96 3.36
N SER A 52 36.21 17.06 3.44
CA SER A 52 36.46 18.24 2.62
C SER A 52 37.46 19.17 3.32
N SER A 53 38.18 19.97 2.53
CA SER A 53 38.93 21.13 3.05
C SER A 53 38.01 22.29 3.46
N ILE A 54 36.70 22.17 3.19
CA ILE A 54 35.67 23.12 3.62
C ILE A 54 35.03 22.56 4.88
N SER A 55 35.22 23.25 6.01
CA SER A 55 34.75 22.81 7.33
C SER A 55 33.25 22.51 7.33
N GLY A 56 32.87 21.39 7.94
CA GLY A 56 31.48 20.93 8.02
C GLY A 56 30.96 20.17 6.80
N TYR A 57 31.76 19.95 5.75
CA TYR A 57 31.39 19.16 4.56
C TYR A 57 32.25 17.91 4.39
N PHE A 58 31.66 16.86 3.83
CA PHE A 58 32.41 15.80 3.17
C PHE A 58 32.58 16.13 1.67
N ALA A 59 33.50 15.44 1.00
CA ALA A 59 33.59 15.43 -0.46
C ALA A 59 33.31 14.02 -0.99
N PHE A 60 32.48 13.96 -2.02
CA PHE A 60 32.07 12.79 -2.77
C PHE A 60 32.78 12.86 -4.14
N ASP A 61 33.83 12.05 -4.27
CA ASP A 61 34.73 12.06 -5.42
C ASP A 61 34.36 10.89 -6.35
N ILE A 62 33.89 11.22 -7.55
CA ILE A 62 33.41 10.28 -8.57
C ILE A 62 34.39 10.32 -9.75
N PRO A 63 35.06 9.21 -10.13
CA PRO A 63 36.00 9.19 -11.24
C PRO A 63 35.29 9.34 -12.60
N SER A 64 35.96 9.95 -13.57
CA SER A 64 35.56 9.86 -14.97
C SER A 64 35.73 8.43 -15.50
N GLY A 65 35.07 8.10 -16.62
CA GLY A 65 35.11 6.73 -17.19
C GLY A 65 36.52 6.23 -17.58
N ASP A 66 37.44 7.15 -17.89
CA ASP A 66 38.87 6.88 -18.13
C ASP A 66 39.75 6.90 -16.87
N ARG A 67 39.15 7.28 -15.73
CA ARG A 67 39.77 7.52 -14.40
C ARG A 67 40.96 8.48 -14.41
N GLN A 68 41.07 9.38 -15.40
CA GLN A 68 42.10 10.42 -15.44
C GLN A 68 41.69 11.70 -14.69
N SER A 69 40.39 11.88 -14.44
CA SER A 69 39.82 13.00 -13.68
C SER A 69 38.79 12.51 -12.67
N CYS A 70 38.35 13.40 -11.78
CA CYS A 70 37.22 13.15 -10.89
C CYS A 70 36.30 14.37 -10.86
N THR A 71 35.00 14.11 -10.78
CA THR A 71 33.99 15.09 -10.35
C THR A 71 33.97 15.08 -8.83
N HIS A 72 33.95 16.27 -8.21
CA HIS A 72 34.02 16.43 -6.76
C HIS A 72 32.75 17.15 -6.31
N ILE A 73 31.84 16.43 -5.66
CA ILE A 73 30.59 16.99 -5.13
C ILE A 73 30.76 17.18 -3.62
N LEU A 74 30.31 18.31 -3.07
CA LEU A 74 30.30 18.51 -1.62
C LEU A 74 29.05 17.89 -1.01
N VAL A 75 29.20 17.24 0.14
CA VAL A 75 28.08 16.65 0.89
C VAL A 75 27.97 17.35 2.23
N LEU A 76 26.87 18.06 2.43
CA LEU A 76 26.52 18.68 3.70
C LEU A 76 25.83 17.63 4.59
N PRO A 77 26.32 17.37 5.82
CA PRO A 77 25.65 16.49 6.77
C PRO A 77 24.30 17.07 7.24
N PRO A 78 23.33 16.20 7.61
CA PRO A 78 22.06 16.60 8.21
C PRO A 78 22.20 17.61 9.36
N SER A 79 21.25 18.54 9.44
CA SER A 79 21.16 19.57 10.49
C SER A 79 20.11 19.18 11.55
N LEU A 80 19.59 20.16 12.29
CA LEU A 80 18.39 20.00 13.12
C LEU A 80 17.09 20.28 12.34
N GLU A 81 17.19 20.97 11.20
CA GLU A 81 16.08 21.40 10.34
C GLU A 81 15.98 20.57 9.05
N ASP A 82 16.88 19.60 8.88
CA ASP A 82 17.08 18.84 7.64
C ASP A 82 17.64 17.45 7.95
N GLU A 83 16.87 16.40 7.68
CA GLU A 83 17.24 15.02 8.01
C GLU A 83 18.12 14.34 6.95
N GLU A 84 18.20 14.89 5.73
CA GLU A 84 18.92 14.29 4.59
C GLU A 84 20.32 14.88 4.40
N PHE A 85 21.25 14.08 3.88
CA PHE A 85 22.54 14.59 3.39
C PHE A 85 22.31 15.36 2.08
N LYS A 86 22.68 16.65 2.02
CA LYS A 86 22.51 17.47 0.81
C LYS A 86 23.76 17.50 -0.05
N LEU A 87 23.56 17.42 -1.36
CA LEU A 87 24.62 17.56 -2.37
C LEU A 87 24.73 19.00 -2.85
N TYR A 88 25.96 19.49 -2.96
CA TYR A 88 26.29 20.83 -3.45
C TYR A 88 27.40 20.76 -4.50
N ASN A 89 27.18 21.43 -5.63
CA ASN A 89 28.27 21.80 -6.52
C ASN A 89 28.88 23.13 -6.05
N TYR A 90 30.21 23.20 -6.06
CA TYR A 90 30.97 24.41 -5.77
C TYR A 90 31.63 24.91 -7.06
N ASP A 91 31.07 25.96 -7.64
CA ASP A 91 31.58 26.60 -8.86
C ASP A 91 31.61 28.12 -8.68
N ASN A 92 32.65 28.77 -9.21
CA ASN A 92 32.83 30.23 -9.15
C ASN A 92 32.61 30.85 -7.74
N LYS A 93 33.04 30.12 -6.70
CA LYS A 93 32.86 30.40 -5.25
C LYS A 93 31.41 30.30 -4.70
N ASN A 94 30.45 29.94 -5.54
CA ASN A 94 29.05 29.75 -5.15
C ASN A 94 28.76 28.28 -4.85
N PHE A 95 27.93 28.04 -3.82
CA PHE A 95 27.44 26.72 -3.43
C PHE A 95 26.02 26.51 -3.95
N THR A 96 25.85 25.67 -4.96
CA THR A 96 24.52 25.38 -5.53
C THR A 96 24.07 23.99 -5.09
N ALA A 97 22.98 23.91 -4.32
CA ALA A 97 22.39 22.64 -3.93
C ALA A 97 21.85 21.89 -5.17
N THR A 98 22.33 20.68 -5.41
CA THR A 98 21.98 19.86 -6.58
C THR A 98 20.96 18.76 -6.29
N GLY A 99 20.80 18.38 -5.02
CA GLY A 99 19.85 17.37 -4.58
C GLY A 99 20.17 16.84 -3.18
N SER A 100 19.67 15.66 -2.85
CA SER A 100 20.11 14.90 -1.67
C SER A 100 20.84 13.63 -2.06
N LEU A 101 21.64 13.12 -1.13
CA LEU A 101 22.45 11.93 -1.31
C LEU A 101 21.59 10.70 -1.59
N ILE A 102 20.49 10.52 -0.84
CA ILE A 102 19.56 9.41 -1.06
C ILE A 102 19.00 9.47 -2.48
N ARG A 103 18.51 10.63 -2.94
CA ARG A 103 18.01 10.79 -4.31
C ARG A 103 19.07 10.55 -5.38
N TYR A 104 20.34 10.91 -5.12
CA TYR A 104 21.43 10.53 -6.00
C TYR A 104 21.59 9.00 -6.07
N PHE A 105 21.56 8.32 -4.92
CA PHE A 105 21.72 6.87 -4.84
C PHE A 105 20.46 6.05 -5.20
N GLU A 106 19.30 6.70 -5.38
CA GLU A 106 18.09 6.10 -5.97
C GLU A 106 18.06 6.22 -7.50
N PHE A 107 18.43 7.38 -8.05
CA PHE A 107 18.31 7.66 -9.50
C PHE A 107 19.64 7.58 -10.24
N ALA A 108 20.63 8.36 -9.81
CA ALA A 108 21.91 8.48 -10.51
C ALA A 108 22.85 7.30 -10.22
N TRP A 109 22.67 6.57 -9.11
CA TRP A 109 23.49 5.40 -8.80
C TRP A 109 23.21 4.23 -9.73
N ASP A 110 21.96 3.84 -10.02
CA ASP A 110 21.74 2.76 -10.99
C ASP A 110 22.12 3.24 -12.41
N GLU A 111 21.89 4.51 -12.78
CA GLU A 111 22.31 4.98 -14.11
C GLU A 111 23.85 5.09 -14.26
N GLN A 112 24.57 5.56 -13.24
CA GLN A 112 26.04 5.59 -13.26
C GLN A 112 26.67 4.25 -12.92
N HIS A 113 26.02 3.36 -12.17
CA HIS A 113 26.41 1.95 -12.15
C HIS A 113 26.17 1.34 -13.52
N ASN A 114 25.10 1.63 -14.26
CA ASN A 114 25.00 1.23 -15.66
C ASN A 114 26.15 1.75 -16.57
N ARG A 115 26.89 2.78 -16.13
CA ARG A 115 28.12 3.27 -16.79
C ARG A 115 29.44 2.76 -16.16
N MET A 116 29.42 2.24 -14.93
CA MET A 116 30.57 1.66 -14.20
C MET A 116 30.54 0.13 -14.09
N ARG A 117 29.40 -0.50 -14.45
CA ARG A 117 29.25 -1.91 -14.82
C ARG A 117 30.36 -2.24 -15.81
N SER A 118 30.98 -3.40 -15.64
CA SER A 118 32.22 -3.69 -16.35
C SER A 118 31.98 -3.72 -17.86
N VAL A 119 33.06 -3.61 -18.66
CA VAL A 119 32.97 -3.54 -20.13
C VAL A 119 32.20 -4.76 -20.68
N GLU A 120 32.32 -5.89 -20.01
CA GLU A 120 31.64 -7.15 -20.28
C GLU A 120 30.12 -7.10 -20.02
N GLU A 121 29.66 -6.35 -19.00
CA GLU A 121 28.24 -6.17 -18.71
C GLU A 121 27.59 -5.13 -19.63
N MET A 122 28.31 -4.07 -20.02
CA MET A 122 27.84 -3.21 -21.13
C MET A 122 27.74 -4.00 -22.45
N ARG A 123 28.70 -4.89 -22.75
CA ARG A 123 28.60 -5.83 -23.88
C ARG A 123 27.40 -6.77 -23.73
N TRP A 124 27.09 -7.24 -22.52
CA TRP A 124 25.90 -8.05 -22.24
C TRP A 124 24.60 -7.31 -22.58
N TYR A 125 24.43 -6.07 -22.12
CA TYR A 125 23.24 -5.27 -22.48
C TYR A 125 23.16 -4.95 -23.98
N GLN A 126 24.28 -4.64 -24.64
CA GLN A 126 24.33 -4.46 -26.09
C GLN A 126 23.93 -5.75 -26.83
N PHE A 127 24.47 -6.90 -26.42
CA PHE A 127 24.09 -8.20 -26.96
C PHE A 127 22.61 -8.50 -26.75
N LYS A 128 22.05 -8.32 -25.55
CA LYS A 128 20.61 -8.53 -25.31
C LYS A 128 19.73 -7.70 -26.24
N ARG A 129 20.12 -6.44 -26.50
CA ARG A 129 19.40 -5.56 -27.44
C ARG A 129 19.55 -6.00 -28.90
N LEU A 130 20.74 -6.43 -29.33
CA LEU A 130 20.97 -6.93 -30.70
C LEU A 130 20.22 -8.25 -30.93
N ASN A 131 20.30 -9.18 -29.98
CA ASN A 131 19.68 -10.51 -30.04
C ASN A 131 18.14 -10.45 -30.12
N GLN A 132 17.51 -9.38 -29.64
CA GLN A 132 16.08 -9.12 -29.80
C GLN A 132 15.66 -8.71 -31.23
N LEU A 133 16.62 -8.42 -32.13
CA LEU A 133 16.36 -7.88 -33.46
C LEU A 133 16.63 -8.88 -34.60
N THR A 134 17.33 -10.00 -34.35
CA THR A 134 18.10 -10.70 -35.41
C THR A 134 17.63 -12.11 -35.80
N HIS A 135 16.63 -12.71 -35.14
CA HIS A 135 16.45 -14.19 -35.15
C HIS A 135 15.23 -14.76 -35.90
N ASN A 136 14.52 -13.97 -36.72
CA ASN A 136 13.41 -14.48 -37.51
C ASN A 136 13.89 -15.32 -38.72
N GLY A 137 14.15 -16.61 -38.48
CA GLY A 137 14.51 -17.61 -39.48
C GLY A 137 16.01 -17.88 -39.65
N THR A 138 16.87 -17.06 -39.04
CA THR A 138 18.35 -17.11 -39.08
C THR A 138 18.94 -18.03 -37.99
N SER A 139 18.27 -19.14 -37.70
CA SER A 139 18.56 -20.03 -36.58
C SER A 139 18.63 -21.49 -37.01
N ALA A 140 19.61 -22.24 -36.51
CA ALA A 140 19.83 -23.66 -36.83
C ALA A 140 20.29 -24.46 -35.62
N VAL A 141 19.90 -25.75 -35.54
CA VAL A 141 20.30 -26.64 -34.44
C VAL A 141 21.19 -27.78 -34.92
N MET A 142 22.42 -27.79 -34.41
CA MET A 142 23.43 -28.82 -34.62
C MET A 142 23.50 -29.76 -33.39
N SER A 143 23.33 -31.06 -33.60
CA SER A 143 23.56 -32.07 -32.58
C SER A 143 24.74 -32.96 -32.95
N THR A 144 25.64 -33.22 -32.00
CA THR A 144 26.63 -34.31 -32.14
C THR A 144 26.01 -35.67 -31.80
N GLN A 145 24.89 -35.68 -31.08
CA GLN A 145 24.13 -36.87 -30.72
C GLN A 145 23.19 -37.26 -31.87
N SER A 146 23.05 -38.55 -32.11
CA SER A 146 22.01 -39.05 -32.99
C SER A 146 20.65 -38.94 -32.33
N LEU A 147 19.65 -38.49 -33.10
CA LEU A 147 18.24 -38.62 -32.74
C LEU A 147 17.82 -40.08 -32.95
N ASP A 148 17.45 -40.80 -31.88
CA ASP A 148 17.11 -42.24 -31.89
C ASP A 148 18.10 -43.11 -32.69
N LYS A 149 19.40 -42.91 -32.47
CA LYS A 149 20.52 -43.60 -33.15
C LYS A 149 20.61 -43.37 -34.68
N LYS A 150 19.72 -42.57 -35.27
CA LYS A 150 19.68 -42.25 -36.71
C LYS A 150 20.56 -41.05 -37.05
N LYS A 151 20.97 -40.96 -38.32
CA LYS A 151 21.50 -39.74 -38.93
C LYS A 151 20.30 -39.01 -39.51
N ILE A 152 20.04 -37.79 -39.06
CA ILE A 152 18.81 -37.05 -39.38
C ILE A 152 19.19 -35.61 -39.72
N ALA A 153 18.63 -35.08 -40.81
CA ALA A 153 18.78 -33.70 -41.24
C ALA A 153 17.41 -33.19 -41.74
N LEU A 154 16.78 -32.30 -40.97
CA LEU A 154 15.41 -31.83 -41.17
C LEU A 154 15.41 -30.31 -41.34
N THR A 155 14.63 -29.80 -42.29
CA THR A 155 14.21 -28.39 -42.33
C THR A 155 13.22 -28.10 -41.20
N ALA A 156 13.01 -26.82 -40.88
CA ALA A 156 12.03 -26.40 -39.86
C ALA A 156 10.63 -27.03 -40.02
N LYS A 157 10.13 -27.14 -41.27
CA LYS A 157 8.85 -27.78 -41.57
C LYS A 157 8.86 -29.28 -41.26
N GLU A 158 9.94 -29.97 -41.64
CA GLU A 158 10.11 -31.40 -41.37
C GLU A 158 10.25 -31.68 -39.86
N VAL A 159 10.86 -30.77 -39.08
CA VAL A 159 10.93 -30.88 -37.60
C VAL A 159 9.54 -30.91 -36.98
N GLN A 160 8.64 -29.98 -37.34
CA GLN A 160 7.28 -29.94 -36.79
C GLN A 160 6.49 -31.22 -37.12
N SER A 161 6.55 -31.66 -38.39
CA SER A 161 5.93 -32.93 -38.81
C SER A 161 6.54 -34.14 -38.10
N HIS A 162 7.86 -34.17 -37.89
CA HIS A 162 8.53 -35.26 -37.19
C HIS A 162 8.13 -35.33 -35.71
N ALA A 163 7.93 -34.19 -35.06
CA ALA A 163 7.50 -34.12 -33.65
C ALA A 163 6.11 -34.75 -33.45
N GLN A 164 5.18 -34.50 -34.36
CA GLN A 164 3.81 -35.03 -34.33
C GLN A 164 3.76 -36.57 -34.46
N HIS A 165 4.67 -37.15 -35.25
CA HIS A 165 4.70 -38.60 -35.52
C HIS A 165 5.55 -39.41 -34.52
N ASN A 166 6.34 -38.76 -33.66
CA ASN A 166 7.28 -39.44 -32.75
C ASN A 166 7.07 -38.99 -31.28
N PRO A 167 5.99 -39.41 -30.60
CA PRO A 167 5.68 -38.99 -29.23
C PRO A 167 6.74 -39.41 -28.18
N GLY A 168 7.63 -40.37 -28.50
CA GLY A 168 8.78 -40.70 -27.66
C GLY A 168 9.73 -39.52 -27.41
N LEU A 169 9.77 -38.55 -28.33
CA LEU A 169 10.59 -37.34 -28.24
C LEU A 169 10.14 -36.38 -27.11
N GLN A 170 9.02 -36.65 -26.45
CA GLN A 170 8.58 -35.91 -25.26
C GLN A 170 9.54 -36.09 -24.07
N LYS A 171 10.11 -37.28 -23.85
CA LYS A 171 11.03 -37.53 -22.74
C LYS A 171 12.47 -37.15 -23.11
N SER A 172 13.38 -37.05 -22.14
CA SER A 172 14.81 -36.98 -22.43
C SER A 172 15.31 -38.27 -23.11
N GLY A 173 16.26 -38.12 -24.04
CA GLY A 173 16.81 -39.19 -24.87
C GLY A 173 17.89 -38.64 -25.81
N ASP A 174 18.50 -39.51 -26.62
CA ASP A 174 19.62 -39.13 -27.49
C ASP A 174 19.16 -38.15 -28.58
N GLY A 175 19.77 -36.95 -28.62
CA GLY A 175 19.38 -35.89 -29.54
C GLY A 175 18.05 -35.17 -29.23
N HIS A 176 17.20 -35.70 -28.33
CA HIS A 176 15.86 -35.15 -28.02
C HIS A 176 15.93 -33.69 -27.55
N THR A 177 16.97 -33.35 -26.80
CA THR A 177 17.22 -31.98 -26.30
C THR A 177 17.44 -30.99 -27.45
N GLY A 178 18.24 -31.34 -28.46
CA GLY A 178 18.42 -30.51 -29.65
C GLY A 178 17.17 -30.48 -30.54
N PHE A 179 16.48 -31.61 -30.67
CA PHE A 179 15.21 -31.66 -31.41
C PHE A 179 14.14 -30.75 -30.78
N ALA A 180 14.00 -30.74 -29.46
CA ALA A 180 13.09 -29.84 -28.75
C ALA A 180 13.46 -28.35 -28.95
N MET A 181 14.76 -28.02 -28.95
CA MET A 181 15.23 -26.66 -29.25
C MET A 181 14.92 -26.25 -30.71
N ALA A 182 15.07 -27.16 -31.67
CA ALA A 182 14.71 -26.88 -33.07
C ALA A 182 13.21 -26.68 -33.26
N ALA A 183 12.39 -27.49 -32.58
CA ALA A 183 10.93 -27.37 -32.61
C ALA A 183 10.45 -26.04 -32.02
N VAL A 184 11.05 -25.55 -30.92
CA VAL A 184 10.66 -24.27 -30.29
C VAL A 184 11.18 -23.04 -31.04
N LEU A 185 12.38 -23.11 -31.63
CA LEU A 185 12.95 -22.05 -32.47
C LEU A 185 12.33 -21.99 -33.87
N ASN A 186 11.59 -23.04 -34.27
CA ASN A 186 11.16 -23.28 -35.66
C ASN A 186 12.34 -23.28 -36.65
N SER A 187 13.41 -23.98 -36.27
CA SER A 187 14.68 -24.11 -37.00
C SER A 187 14.83 -25.48 -37.66
N PRO A 188 15.70 -25.63 -38.69
CA PRO A 188 16.22 -26.94 -39.06
C PRO A 188 16.98 -27.61 -37.90
N PHE A 189 16.98 -28.95 -37.91
CA PHE A 189 17.69 -29.82 -36.97
C PHE A 189 18.59 -30.79 -37.73
N VAL A 190 19.88 -30.84 -37.38
CA VAL A 190 20.83 -31.76 -38.00
C VAL A 190 21.69 -32.51 -36.99
N VAL A 191 21.90 -33.81 -37.26
CA VAL A 191 22.90 -34.65 -36.60
C VAL A 191 24.20 -34.56 -37.40
N LEU A 192 25.24 -33.91 -36.86
CA LEU A 192 26.52 -33.73 -37.56
C LEU A 192 27.40 -34.99 -37.49
N ARG A 193 27.50 -35.75 -38.59
CA ARG A 193 28.56 -36.76 -38.79
C ARG A 193 29.69 -36.20 -39.65
N SER A 194 30.94 -36.40 -39.22
CA SER A 194 32.12 -35.73 -39.79
C SER A 194 32.38 -36.03 -41.27
N LYS A 195 31.94 -37.20 -41.78
CA LYS A 195 32.06 -37.59 -43.19
C LYS A 195 30.81 -38.24 -43.80
N GLU A 196 29.83 -38.65 -42.99
CA GLU A 196 28.79 -39.60 -43.44
C GLU A 196 27.46 -38.96 -43.87
N ASN A 197 27.17 -37.73 -43.42
CA ASN A 197 25.98 -36.96 -43.82
C ASN A 197 26.25 -35.45 -43.83
N ARG A 198 27.53 -35.06 -43.92
CA ARG A 198 27.97 -33.67 -43.75
C ARG A 198 27.34 -32.74 -44.79
N ASP A 199 27.37 -33.15 -46.07
CA ASP A 199 26.81 -32.37 -47.16
C ASP A 199 25.28 -32.24 -47.04
N GLU A 200 24.59 -33.30 -46.64
CA GLU A 200 23.14 -33.27 -46.37
C GLU A 200 22.80 -32.31 -45.23
N ALA A 201 23.52 -32.41 -44.11
CA ALA A 201 23.32 -31.56 -42.94
C ALA A 201 23.60 -30.08 -43.26
N ASN A 202 24.74 -29.77 -43.90
CA ASN A 202 25.10 -28.42 -44.31
C ASN A 202 24.06 -27.85 -45.28
N ASN A 203 23.61 -28.61 -46.30
CA ASN A 203 22.58 -28.17 -47.24
C ASN A 203 21.23 -27.88 -46.56
N LYS A 204 20.85 -28.63 -45.51
CA LYS A 204 19.61 -28.39 -44.75
C LYS A 204 19.66 -27.14 -43.84
N ILE A 205 20.84 -26.57 -43.57
CA ILE A 205 21.02 -25.39 -42.69
C ILE A 205 21.66 -24.18 -43.39
N LYS A 206 21.96 -24.30 -44.70
CA LYS A 206 22.74 -23.34 -45.50
C LYS A 206 22.20 -21.90 -45.53
N ASP A 207 20.89 -21.74 -45.55
CA ASP A 207 20.23 -20.43 -45.57
C ASP A 207 19.83 -19.96 -44.16
N HIS A 208 20.14 -20.77 -43.14
CA HIS A 208 19.85 -20.51 -41.72
C HIS A 208 21.09 -20.09 -40.91
N ILE A 209 22.31 -20.31 -41.42
CA ILE A 209 23.56 -19.92 -40.76
C ILE A 209 24.20 -18.73 -41.50
N VAL A 210 23.80 -17.54 -41.08
CA VAL A 210 24.18 -16.25 -41.68
C VAL A 210 24.68 -15.27 -40.61
N ASP A 211 25.10 -14.08 -41.02
CA ASP A 211 25.51 -13.01 -40.11
C ASP A 211 24.41 -12.65 -39.08
N ASN A 212 24.81 -12.48 -37.81
CA ASN A 212 23.98 -12.32 -36.62
C ASN A 212 23.09 -13.55 -36.27
N GLY A 213 23.24 -14.67 -36.98
CA GLY A 213 22.44 -15.88 -36.78
C GLY A 213 22.69 -16.60 -35.45
N LEU A 214 21.79 -17.54 -35.14
CA LEU A 214 21.81 -18.37 -33.93
C LEU A 214 22.09 -19.84 -34.25
N ILE A 215 23.26 -20.35 -33.84
CA ILE A 215 23.57 -21.78 -33.85
C ILE A 215 23.32 -22.36 -32.45
N VAL A 216 22.47 -23.37 -32.32
CA VAL A 216 22.38 -24.18 -31.10
C VAL A 216 23.23 -25.43 -31.27
N VAL A 217 24.15 -25.69 -30.34
CA VAL A 217 25.04 -26.86 -30.36
C VAL A 217 24.74 -27.76 -29.17
N THR A 218 24.35 -29.01 -29.42
CA THR A 218 23.99 -30.00 -28.38
C THR A 218 24.88 -31.25 -28.41
N GLY A 219 25.26 -31.75 -27.23
CA GLY A 219 26.16 -32.91 -27.12
C GLY A 219 26.66 -33.24 -25.71
N HIS A 220 27.64 -34.14 -25.60
CA HIS A 220 28.43 -34.39 -24.39
C HIS A 220 29.78 -33.65 -24.49
N GLY A 221 30.05 -32.68 -23.61
CA GLY A 221 31.41 -32.16 -23.42
C GLY A 221 32.23 -33.06 -22.50
N SER A 222 33.53 -33.16 -22.73
CA SER A 222 34.48 -33.70 -21.74
C SER A 222 35.01 -32.57 -20.84
N HIS A 223 35.47 -32.91 -19.64
CA HIS A 223 36.10 -31.97 -18.70
C HIS A 223 37.47 -31.43 -19.19
N VAL A 224 38.02 -31.97 -20.29
CA VAL A 224 39.23 -31.47 -20.97
C VAL A 224 38.87 -30.47 -22.09
N GLY A 225 37.63 -30.50 -22.58
CA GLY A 225 37.11 -29.53 -23.55
C GLY A 225 37.69 -29.62 -24.95
N ASP A 226 38.36 -30.71 -25.34
CA ASP A 226 38.94 -30.86 -26.69
C ASP A 226 37.92 -31.23 -27.76
N ALA A 227 36.86 -31.94 -27.37
CA ALA A 227 35.82 -32.40 -28.27
C ALA A 227 34.45 -32.48 -27.58
N VAL A 228 33.39 -32.32 -28.37
CA VAL A 228 32.03 -32.71 -28.01
C VAL A 228 31.75 -34.07 -28.65
N SER A 229 31.34 -35.05 -27.85
CA SER A 229 30.94 -36.38 -28.31
C SER A 229 29.43 -36.57 -28.26
N GLY A 230 28.95 -37.71 -28.74
CA GLY A 230 27.59 -38.20 -28.56
C GLY A 230 27.59 -39.62 -27.99
N VAL A 231 28.51 -39.92 -27.07
CA VAL A 231 28.64 -41.25 -26.43
C VAL A 231 27.39 -41.56 -25.61
N TYR A 232 26.82 -42.75 -25.81
CA TYR A 232 25.67 -43.23 -25.06
C TYR A 232 26.03 -43.49 -23.59
N ILE A 233 25.31 -42.86 -22.66
CA ILE A 233 25.26 -43.29 -21.25
C ILE A 233 23.89 -43.92 -21.05
N ASN A 234 23.79 -45.24 -21.23
CA ASN A 234 22.57 -45.96 -20.92
C ASN A 234 22.47 -46.19 -19.41
N ILE A 235 21.68 -45.37 -18.72
CA ILE A 235 21.63 -45.30 -17.25
C ILE A 235 21.21 -46.64 -16.62
N ASP A 236 20.43 -47.45 -17.33
CA ASP A 236 19.95 -48.76 -16.87
C ASP A 236 21.01 -49.88 -16.95
N VAL A 237 22.22 -49.61 -17.49
CA VAL A 237 23.31 -50.60 -17.59
C VAL A 237 24.51 -50.12 -16.77
N GLN A 238 24.69 -50.69 -15.58
CA GLN A 238 25.78 -50.35 -14.63
C GLN A 238 27.20 -50.76 -15.10
N GLN A 239 27.38 -51.18 -16.36
CA GLN A 239 28.68 -51.48 -16.95
C GLN A 239 29.05 -50.38 -17.96
N GLU A 240 29.98 -49.51 -17.57
CA GLU A 240 30.53 -48.46 -18.42
C GLU A 240 31.47 -49.01 -19.51
N THR A 241 30.95 -49.78 -20.47
CA THR A 241 31.66 -50.06 -21.73
C THR A 241 31.67 -48.80 -22.62
N ARG A 242 32.46 -47.80 -22.20
CA ARG A 242 32.77 -46.57 -22.96
C ARG A 242 33.61 -46.89 -24.20
N LEU A 243 33.01 -47.59 -25.16
CA LEU A 243 33.50 -47.63 -26.53
C LEU A 243 33.26 -46.24 -27.13
N GLU A 244 34.25 -45.37 -26.97
CA GLU A 244 34.26 -44.03 -27.57
C GLU A 244 34.36 -44.13 -29.09
N ASP A 245 33.21 -44.30 -29.77
CA ASP A 245 33.15 -44.24 -31.22
C ASP A 245 33.63 -42.86 -31.71
N GLU A 246 34.85 -42.83 -32.24
CA GLU A 246 35.51 -41.60 -32.70
C GLU A 246 34.71 -40.91 -33.81
N LYS A 247 33.89 -41.66 -34.56
CA LYS A 247 32.97 -41.11 -35.55
C LYS A 247 31.96 -40.13 -34.95
N ILE A 248 31.77 -40.11 -33.62
CA ILE A 248 30.85 -39.19 -32.91
C ILE A 248 31.57 -38.00 -32.24
N LYS A 249 32.91 -37.99 -32.17
CA LYS A 249 33.67 -36.86 -31.62
C LYS A 249 33.75 -35.69 -32.62
N ARG A 250 33.42 -34.47 -32.20
CA ARG A 250 33.64 -33.22 -32.94
C ARG A 250 34.59 -32.32 -32.19
N SER A 251 35.70 -31.98 -32.82
CA SER A 251 36.53 -30.85 -32.42
C SER A 251 35.77 -29.52 -32.62
N PRO A 252 36.24 -28.41 -32.05
CA PRO A 252 35.69 -27.10 -32.38
C PRO A 252 35.84 -26.76 -33.88
N HIS A 253 36.92 -27.22 -34.52
CA HIS A 253 37.17 -27.03 -35.94
C HIS A 253 36.10 -27.69 -36.83
N ASP A 254 35.64 -28.91 -36.49
CA ASP A 254 34.56 -29.61 -37.22
C ASP A 254 33.27 -28.77 -37.30
N ILE A 255 32.95 -28.06 -36.21
CA ILE A 255 31.76 -27.21 -36.07
C ILE A 255 31.91 -25.92 -36.87
N VAL A 256 33.05 -25.22 -36.71
CA VAL A 256 33.33 -23.97 -37.47
C VAL A 256 33.29 -24.23 -38.97
N SER A 257 33.97 -25.29 -39.41
CA SER A 257 34.03 -25.68 -40.82
C SER A 257 32.64 -26.06 -41.36
N SER A 258 31.79 -26.72 -40.58
CA SER A 258 30.40 -27.02 -40.96
C SER A 258 29.54 -25.75 -41.05
N ALA A 259 29.70 -24.80 -40.12
CA ALA A 259 29.01 -23.51 -40.16
C ALA A 259 29.42 -22.67 -41.39
N MET A 260 30.69 -22.71 -41.80
CA MET A 260 31.19 -22.01 -42.99
C MET A 260 30.71 -22.63 -44.31
N GLU A 261 30.76 -23.95 -44.42
CA GLU A 261 30.15 -24.69 -45.55
C GLU A 261 28.64 -24.45 -45.64
N SER A 262 28.01 -24.15 -44.50
CA SER A 262 26.62 -23.76 -44.37
C SER A 262 26.37 -22.24 -44.49
N GLY A 263 27.28 -21.47 -45.08
CA GLY A 263 27.04 -20.09 -45.51
C GLY A 263 27.77 -18.99 -44.72
N LEU A 264 28.29 -19.28 -43.53
CA LEU A 264 28.98 -18.30 -42.68
C LEU A 264 30.36 -17.90 -43.23
N LYS A 265 30.70 -16.62 -43.19
CA LYS A 265 31.88 -16.04 -43.85
C LYS A 265 32.70 -15.16 -42.92
N SER A 266 33.96 -14.93 -43.30
CA SER A 266 34.83 -13.93 -42.65
C SER A 266 34.16 -12.56 -42.60
N GLY A 267 34.28 -11.86 -41.47
CA GLY A 267 33.56 -10.60 -41.19
C GLY A 267 32.13 -10.76 -40.68
N ASN A 268 31.56 -11.98 -40.66
CA ASN A 268 30.26 -12.22 -40.01
C ASN A 268 30.39 -12.30 -38.48
N SER A 269 29.24 -12.17 -37.84
CA SER A 269 28.98 -12.40 -36.43
C SER A 269 28.07 -13.62 -36.25
N VAL A 270 28.22 -14.35 -35.13
CA VAL A 270 27.35 -15.48 -34.80
C VAL A 270 27.11 -15.60 -33.29
N THR A 271 25.88 -15.95 -32.92
CA THR A 271 25.50 -16.30 -31.54
C THR A 271 25.39 -17.82 -31.44
N ILE A 272 25.99 -18.40 -30.40
CA ILE A 272 26.01 -19.84 -30.17
C ILE A 272 25.45 -20.16 -28.81
N LEU A 273 24.40 -20.98 -28.76
CA LEU A 273 23.91 -21.57 -27.52
C LEU A 273 24.49 -22.99 -27.38
N LEU A 274 25.51 -23.12 -26.53
CA LEU A 274 26.30 -24.32 -26.36
C LEU A 274 25.75 -25.18 -25.21
N CYS A 275 24.78 -26.01 -25.55
CA CYS A 275 24.08 -26.93 -24.65
C CYS A 275 24.84 -28.25 -24.49
N ILE A 276 26.02 -28.18 -23.86
CA ILE A 276 26.84 -29.32 -23.46
C ILE A 276 27.19 -29.22 -21.98
N CYS A 277 27.35 -30.36 -21.30
CA CYS A 277 27.94 -30.41 -19.97
C CYS A 277 29.34 -29.79 -19.98
N TYR A 278 29.66 -28.95 -18.99
CA TYR A 278 31.00 -28.38 -18.78
C TYR A 278 31.53 -27.53 -19.96
N GLY A 279 30.67 -27.01 -20.84
CA GLY A 279 31.11 -26.28 -22.03
C GLY A 279 31.96 -25.03 -21.77
N ALA A 280 31.72 -24.34 -20.66
CA ALA A 280 32.50 -23.20 -20.17
C ALA A 280 33.51 -23.58 -19.05
N PHE A 281 33.59 -24.85 -18.66
CA PHE A 281 34.44 -25.29 -17.56
C PHE A 281 35.93 -25.22 -17.97
N ASP A 282 36.71 -24.50 -17.18
CA ASP A 282 38.14 -24.25 -17.43
C ASP A 282 38.93 -24.54 -16.15
N SER A 283 39.27 -25.82 -15.94
CA SER A 283 39.96 -26.32 -14.74
C SER A 283 41.32 -25.66 -14.49
N GLN A 284 41.97 -25.17 -15.55
CA GLN A 284 43.29 -24.54 -15.51
C GLN A 284 43.25 -23.00 -15.56
N ARG A 285 42.06 -22.39 -15.71
CA ARG A 285 41.85 -20.93 -15.85
C ARG A 285 42.70 -20.27 -16.95
N ASN A 286 43.03 -21.01 -18.01
CA ASN A 286 43.88 -20.58 -19.13
C ASN A 286 43.10 -20.47 -20.47
N GLY A 287 41.77 -20.58 -20.42
CA GLY A 287 40.89 -20.65 -21.58
C GLY A 287 40.84 -22.03 -22.22
N SER A 288 40.97 -23.12 -21.45
CA SER A 288 40.97 -24.50 -21.96
C SER A 288 39.59 -25.09 -22.28
N SER A 289 38.50 -24.48 -21.80
CA SER A 289 37.13 -24.96 -22.04
C SER A 289 36.79 -25.11 -23.53
N PHE A 290 35.84 -26.00 -23.87
CA PHE A 290 35.40 -26.17 -25.26
C PHE A 290 34.86 -24.86 -25.87
N ALA A 291 34.12 -24.06 -25.09
CA ALA A 291 33.62 -22.76 -25.54
C ALA A 291 34.75 -21.79 -25.92
N HIS A 292 35.79 -21.67 -25.08
CA HIS A 292 36.96 -20.83 -25.40
C HIS A 292 37.69 -21.32 -26.65
N LYS A 293 37.88 -22.63 -26.81
CA LYS A 293 38.49 -23.22 -28.02
C LYS A 293 37.63 -22.96 -29.27
N LEU A 294 36.31 -23.08 -29.17
CA LEU A 294 35.36 -22.80 -30.25
C LEU A 294 35.37 -21.32 -30.67
N VAL A 295 35.39 -20.39 -29.70
CA VAL A 295 35.58 -18.96 -29.97
C VAL A 295 36.90 -18.68 -30.71
N ARG A 296 38.00 -19.35 -30.31
CA ARG A 296 39.30 -19.22 -31.01
C ARG A 296 39.25 -19.76 -32.44
N GLU A 297 38.59 -20.89 -32.70
CA GLU A 297 38.49 -21.42 -34.07
C GLU A 297 37.64 -20.54 -34.98
N PHE A 298 36.51 -19.97 -34.51
CA PHE A 298 35.77 -18.97 -35.29
C PHE A 298 36.59 -17.69 -35.53
N ALA A 299 37.34 -17.23 -34.51
CA ALA A 299 38.17 -16.04 -34.62
C ALA A 299 39.24 -16.16 -35.72
N LYS A 300 39.90 -17.32 -35.85
CA LYS A 300 40.85 -17.59 -36.95
C LYS A 300 40.24 -17.43 -38.34
N GLN A 301 38.93 -17.67 -38.49
CA GLN A 301 38.21 -17.53 -39.76
C GLN A 301 37.70 -16.09 -39.98
N GLY A 302 38.04 -15.16 -39.09
CA GLY A 302 37.57 -13.77 -39.13
C GLY A 302 36.13 -13.58 -38.62
N ILE A 303 35.59 -14.50 -37.81
CA ILE A 303 34.17 -14.51 -37.40
C ILE A 303 34.03 -14.04 -35.94
N SER A 304 33.31 -12.94 -35.72
CA SER A 304 32.96 -12.46 -34.38
C SER A 304 31.97 -13.43 -33.71
N THR A 305 32.24 -13.87 -32.48
CA THR A 305 31.50 -14.98 -31.87
C THR A 305 31.06 -14.65 -30.46
N THR A 306 29.78 -14.90 -30.17
CA THR A 306 29.18 -14.89 -28.84
C THR A 306 28.76 -16.30 -28.48
N ILE A 307 29.18 -16.84 -27.33
CA ILE A 307 28.76 -18.15 -26.84
C ILE A 307 28.11 -18.03 -25.46
N LEU A 308 26.95 -18.67 -25.32
CA LEU A 308 26.28 -18.96 -24.06
C LEU A 308 26.53 -20.42 -23.70
N ALA A 309 27.22 -20.67 -22.60
CA ALA A 309 27.65 -22.01 -22.18
C ALA A 309 27.57 -22.16 -20.65
N THR A 310 27.55 -23.39 -20.14
CA THR A 310 27.56 -23.67 -18.69
C THR A 310 28.87 -24.28 -18.22
N ASP A 311 29.30 -23.97 -17.00
CA ASP A 311 30.41 -24.65 -16.32
C ASP A 311 29.98 -25.90 -15.51
N GLN A 312 28.69 -26.22 -15.50
CA GLN A 312 28.08 -27.37 -14.82
C GLN A 312 27.59 -28.47 -15.78
N PRO A 313 27.11 -29.63 -15.28
CA PRO A 313 26.33 -30.57 -16.09
C PRO A 313 25.10 -29.92 -16.73
N PHE A 314 24.84 -30.22 -18.00
CA PHE A 314 23.65 -29.74 -18.71
C PHE A 314 22.51 -30.75 -18.57
N ILE A 315 21.40 -30.35 -17.96
CA ILE A 315 20.25 -31.22 -17.66
C ILE A 315 19.40 -31.43 -18.91
N ARG A 316 19.24 -32.70 -19.31
CA ARG A 316 18.55 -33.08 -20.56
C ARG A 316 17.03 -33.11 -20.43
N PHE A 317 16.38 -32.81 -21.54
CA PHE A 317 14.93 -32.81 -21.70
C PHE A 317 14.53 -33.26 -23.10
N GLY A 318 13.24 -33.57 -23.28
CA GLY A 318 12.59 -33.73 -24.58
C GLY A 318 11.63 -32.57 -24.86
N SER A 319 10.68 -32.77 -25.77
CA SER A 319 9.68 -31.73 -26.09
C SER A 319 8.67 -31.45 -24.97
N ASN A 320 8.63 -32.24 -23.88
CA ASN A 320 7.73 -32.04 -22.75
C ASN A 320 8.00 -30.76 -21.93
N VAL A 321 9.16 -30.12 -22.09
CA VAL A 321 9.47 -28.82 -21.43
C VAL A 321 9.09 -27.60 -22.28
N ILE A 322 8.50 -27.82 -23.47
CA ILE A 322 7.95 -26.74 -24.29
C ILE A 322 6.59 -26.35 -23.70
N ILE A 323 6.50 -25.13 -23.16
CA ILE A 323 5.29 -24.53 -22.59
C ILE A 323 5.07 -23.20 -23.31
N ASP A 324 3.87 -22.95 -23.83
CA ASP A 324 3.52 -21.73 -24.58
C ASP A 324 4.51 -21.39 -25.72
N ASN A 325 4.94 -22.41 -26.46
CA ASN A 325 5.98 -22.34 -27.50
C ASN A 325 7.31 -21.71 -27.01
N LYS A 326 7.65 -21.95 -25.74
CA LYS A 326 8.90 -21.53 -25.10
C LYS A 326 9.55 -22.68 -24.31
N ILE A 327 10.88 -22.68 -24.24
CA ILE A 327 11.64 -23.51 -23.28
C ILE A 327 12.37 -22.58 -22.32
N THR A 328 12.23 -22.78 -21.01
CA THR A 328 12.88 -21.93 -20.00
C THR A 328 13.94 -22.73 -19.24
N PHE A 329 15.20 -22.35 -19.38
CA PHE A 329 16.31 -23.01 -18.68
C PHE A 329 16.31 -22.62 -17.20
N ASN A 330 16.65 -23.60 -16.35
CA ASN A 330 16.69 -23.50 -14.89
C ASN A 330 17.45 -24.72 -14.31
N GLU A 331 17.51 -24.85 -12.98
CA GLU A 331 18.20 -25.95 -12.28
C GLU A 331 17.70 -27.38 -12.62
N ARG A 332 16.54 -27.52 -13.26
CA ARG A 332 15.95 -28.80 -13.69
C ARG A 332 15.87 -28.97 -15.22
N VAL A 333 16.19 -27.94 -16.00
CA VAL A 333 16.03 -27.91 -17.46
C VAL A 333 17.20 -27.14 -18.06
N GLY A 334 18.12 -27.83 -18.73
CA GLY A 334 19.27 -27.22 -19.38
C GLY A 334 20.35 -26.74 -18.40
N MET A 335 20.42 -25.42 -18.17
CA MET A 335 21.43 -24.79 -17.31
C MET A 335 20.81 -23.70 -16.43
N ALA A 336 21.27 -23.56 -15.18
CA ALA A 336 20.78 -22.54 -14.27
C ALA A 336 21.48 -21.19 -14.48
N ALA A 337 20.77 -20.09 -14.24
CA ALA A 337 21.26 -18.71 -14.42
C ALA A 337 22.69 -18.46 -13.88
N LYS A 338 22.97 -18.89 -12.64
CA LYS A 338 24.25 -18.73 -11.93
C LYS A 338 25.43 -19.46 -12.59
N ASP A 339 25.14 -20.45 -13.43
CA ASP A 339 26.09 -21.34 -14.09
C ASP A 339 26.30 -20.94 -15.57
N VAL A 340 25.51 -20.00 -16.09
CA VAL A 340 25.67 -19.42 -17.44
C VAL A 340 26.92 -18.54 -17.50
N HIS A 341 27.74 -18.79 -18.51
CA HIS A 341 28.79 -17.90 -19.01
C HIS A 341 28.38 -17.29 -20.35
N PHE A 342 28.58 -15.99 -20.48
CA PHE A 342 28.57 -15.22 -21.72
C PHE A 342 30.03 -14.99 -22.13
N ILE A 343 30.45 -15.63 -23.22
CA ILE A 343 31.84 -15.62 -23.71
C ILE A 343 31.84 -14.95 -25.08
N THR A 344 32.63 -13.90 -25.27
CA THR A 344 32.64 -13.13 -26.53
C THR A 344 34.04 -12.89 -27.05
N ALA A 345 34.22 -12.99 -28.36
CA ALA A 345 35.32 -12.39 -29.10
C ALA A 345 34.79 -11.54 -30.25
N LYS A 346 35.13 -10.25 -30.25
CA LYS A 346 34.94 -9.37 -31.39
C LYS A 346 36.19 -9.42 -32.27
N VAL A 347 35.97 -9.62 -33.56
CA VAL A 347 37.00 -9.78 -34.58
C VAL A 347 36.92 -8.59 -35.52
N ASP A 348 38.01 -7.82 -35.60
CA ASP A 348 38.11 -6.63 -36.45
C ASP A 348 38.71 -6.92 -37.84
N GLY A 349 39.14 -8.17 -38.07
CA GLY A 349 39.61 -8.68 -39.36
C GLY A 349 40.14 -10.12 -39.24
N PRO A 350 40.35 -10.84 -40.37
CA PRO A 350 41.08 -12.10 -40.37
C PRO A 350 42.48 -11.91 -39.76
N ASP A 351 43.05 -13.00 -39.22
CA ASP A 351 44.33 -13.05 -38.50
C ASP A 351 44.45 -12.17 -37.24
N SER A 352 43.38 -11.46 -36.84
CA SER A 352 43.35 -10.82 -35.51
C SER A 352 43.32 -11.86 -34.39
N ASN A 353 43.98 -11.56 -33.27
CA ASN A 353 43.96 -12.35 -32.05
C ASN A 353 43.03 -11.66 -31.04
N PRO A 354 41.71 -11.89 -31.08
CA PRO A 354 40.75 -11.06 -30.36
C PRO A 354 40.80 -11.31 -28.85
N VAL A 355 40.54 -10.25 -28.08
CA VAL A 355 40.39 -10.35 -26.63
C VAL A 355 39.09 -11.08 -26.31
N ILE A 356 39.20 -12.34 -25.90
CA ILE A 356 38.09 -13.13 -25.38
C ILE A 356 37.71 -12.58 -24.00
N THR A 357 36.46 -12.15 -23.84
CA THR A 357 35.91 -11.74 -22.55
C THR A 357 34.85 -12.71 -22.06
N VAL A 358 34.82 -12.95 -20.74
CA VAL A 358 33.92 -13.90 -20.06
C VAL A 358 33.15 -13.15 -18.98
N PHE A 359 31.84 -13.40 -18.91
CA PHE A 359 30.92 -12.77 -17.96
C PHE A 359 29.92 -13.80 -17.44
N LYS A 360 29.46 -13.67 -16.19
CA LYS A 360 28.33 -14.44 -15.65
C LYS A 360 27.12 -13.53 -15.48
N PRO A 361 26.14 -13.53 -16.41
CA PRO A 361 25.01 -12.61 -16.34
C PRO A 361 24.00 -12.94 -15.24
N ASN A 362 24.01 -14.18 -14.72
CA ASN A 362 23.03 -14.65 -13.74
C ASN A 362 21.56 -14.42 -14.17
N GLU A 363 21.27 -14.60 -15.46
CA GLU A 363 19.92 -14.54 -16.05
C GLU A 363 19.52 -15.92 -16.59
N ASN A 364 18.25 -16.30 -16.40
CA ASN A 364 17.69 -17.50 -17.01
C ASN A 364 17.55 -17.28 -18.53
N ILE A 365 17.94 -18.30 -19.29
CA ILE A 365 17.78 -18.34 -20.75
C ILE A 365 16.38 -18.87 -21.06
N GLN A 366 15.60 -18.17 -21.90
CA GLN A 366 14.37 -18.67 -22.49
C GLN A 366 14.51 -18.72 -24.02
N LEU A 367 14.19 -19.86 -24.62
CA LEU A 367 14.09 -20.03 -26.08
C LEU A 367 12.64 -19.86 -26.53
N SER A 368 12.45 -19.25 -27.69
CA SER A 368 11.16 -19.11 -28.39
C SER A 368 11.39 -19.02 -29.91
N SER A 369 10.32 -18.91 -30.71
CA SER A 369 10.44 -18.63 -32.16
C SER A 369 11.25 -17.38 -32.50
N ASN A 370 11.48 -16.50 -31.52
CA ASN A 370 12.17 -15.22 -31.67
C ASN A 370 13.65 -15.33 -31.25
N GLY A 371 14.20 -16.53 -31.14
CA GLY A 371 15.57 -16.79 -30.71
C GLY A 371 15.70 -16.94 -29.19
N ILE A 372 16.49 -16.07 -28.57
CA ILE A 372 16.80 -16.12 -27.13
C ILE A 372 16.30 -14.87 -26.41
N GLU A 373 15.52 -15.11 -25.36
CA GLU A 373 15.10 -14.14 -24.35
C GLU A 373 15.89 -14.38 -23.06
N PHE A 374 16.22 -13.32 -22.32
CA PHE A 374 16.89 -13.41 -21.02
C PHE A 374 16.00 -12.85 -19.93
N LYS A 375 15.89 -13.59 -18.82
CA LYS A 375 15.03 -13.25 -17.69
C LYS A 375 15.82 -13.30 -16.40
N ASN A 376 15.93 -12.15 -15.72
CA ASN A 376 16.44 -12.09 -14.35
C ASN A 376 15.65 -13.09 -13.48
N PRO A 377 16.31 -14.03 -12.77
CA PRO A 377 15.63 -15.06 -11.98
C PRO A 377 14.72 -14.48 -10.88
N ASN A 378 15.04 -13.28 -10.38
CA ASN A 378 14.24 -12.58 -9.39
C ASN A 378 13.07 -11.80 -10.00
N GLN A 379 13.03 -11.61 -11.33
CA GLN A 379 11.95 -10.92 -12.03
C GLN A 379 10.61 -11.60 -11.78
N LEU A 380 10.56 -12.94 -11.86
CA LEU A 380 9.30 -13.69 -11.67
C LEU A 380 8.70 -13.48 -10.27
N LEU A 381 9.55 -13.34 -9.24
CA LEU A 381 9.13 -13.06 -7.87
C LEU A 381 8.58 -11.63 -7.73
N LEU A 382 9.24 -10.67 -8.38
CA LEU A 382 8.81 -9.26 -8.42
C LEU A 382 7.50 -9.08 -9.20
N ASP A 383 7.35 -9.76 -10.35
CA ASP A 383 6.16 -9.77 -11.17
C ASP A 383 4.97 -10.42 -10.44
N GLN A 384 5.21 -11.51 -9.69
CA GLN A 384 4.20 -12.13 -8.82
C GLN A 384 3.78 -11.20 -7.67
N GLN A 385 4.73 -10.52 -7.01
CA GLN A 385 4.42 -9.51 -5.98
C GLN A 385 3.60 -8.35 -6.55
N LEU A 386 3.92 -7.91 -7.78
CA LEU A 386 3.18 -6.85 -8.47
C LEU A 386 1.75 -7.31 -8.85
N GLN A 387 1.57 -8.54 -9.35
CA GLN A 387 0.24 -9.08 -9.63
C GLN A 387 -0.60 -9.29 -8.36
N LEU A 388 0.00 -9.75 -7.25
CA LEU A 388 -0.67 -9.85 -5.96
C LEU A 388 -1.15 -8.47 -5.48
N LYS A 389 -0.31 -7.42 -5.62
CA LYS A 389 -0.68 -6.05 -5.27
C LYS A 389 -1.81 -5.50 -6.13
N LEU A 390 -1.78 -5.70 -7.46
CA LEU A 390 -2.89 -5.31 -8.33
C LEU A 390 -4.19 -6.06 -7.98
N ALA A 391 -4.11 -7.35 -7.65
CA ALA A 391 -5.28 -8.14 -7.24
C ALA A 391 -5.84 -7.70 -5.87
N GLU A 392 -4.99 -7.23 -4.96
CA GLU A 392 -5.40 -6.62 -3.70
C GLU A 392 -6.06 -5.24 -3.93
N GLU A 393 -5.46 -4.38 -4.74
CA GLU A 393 -6.02 -3.08 -5.14
C GLU A 393 -7.41 -3.24 -5.80
N GLN A 394 -7.58 -4.20 -6.71
CA GLN A 394 -8.89 -4.53 -7.31
C GLN A 394 -9.92 -5.07 -6.30
N ARG A 395 -9.49 -5.82 -5.28
CA ARG A 395 -10.37 -6.28 -4.20
C ARG A 395 -10.81 -5.12 -3.30
N LEU A 396 -9.89 -4.22 -2.96
CA LEU A 396 -10.18 -3.02 -2.18
C LEU A 396 -11.13 -2.07 -2.93
N GLN A 397 -10.97 -1.90 -4.24
CA GLN A 397 -11.90 -1.12 -5.06
C GLN A 397 -13.31 -1.71 -5.03
N LYS A 398 -13.48 -3.02 -5.27
CA LYS A 398 -14.80 -3.67 -5.23
C LYS A 398 -15.46 -3.59 -3.85
N LEU A 399 -14.67 -3.68 -2.78
CA LEU A 399 -15.17 -3.51 -1.41
C LEU A 399 -15.67 -2.08 -1.16
N ALA A 400 -14.97 -1.06 -1.68
CA ALA A 400 -15.41 0.34 -1.60
C ALA A 400 -16.69 0.61 -2.42
N GLU A 401 -16.80 0.02 -3.61
CA GLU A 401 -18.02 0.09 -4.45
C GLU A 401 -19.23 -0.58 -3.76
N GLU A 402 -19.02 -1.70 -3.07
CA GLU A 402 -20.07 -2.36 -2.28
C GLU A 402 -20.44 -1.57 -1.01
N GLN A 403 -19.46 -0.97 -0.32
CA GLN A 403 -19.68 -0.08 0.83
C GLN A 403 -20.53 1.14 0.45
N ASP A 404 -20.20 1.83 -0.65
CA ASP A 404 -20.98 2.98 -1.16
C ASP A 404 -22.43 2.60 -1.48
N ARG A 405 -22.65 1.43 -2.10
CA ARG A 405 -24.00 0.92 -2.38
C ARG A 405 -24.80 0.64 -1.10
N ILE A 406 -24.16 0.08 -0.07
CA ILE A 406 -24.79 -0.18 1.23
C ILE A 406 -25.07 1.14 1.98
N GLN A 407 -24.14 2.10 1.94
CA GLN A 407 -24.31 3.40 2.60
C GLN A 407 -25.53 4.15 2.04
N LYS A 408 -25.70 4.17 0.71
CA LYS A 408 -26.87 4.77 0.05
C LYS A 408 -28.19 4.13 0.49
N GLN A 409 -28.27 2.80 0.54
CA GLN A 409 -29.47 2.10 1.02
C GLN A 409 -29.78 2.39 2.50
N VAL A 410 -28.75 2.56 3.35
CA VAL A 410 -28.93 2.95 4.75
C VAL A 410 -29.36 4.41 4.90
N GLU A 411 -28.90 5.31 4.02
CA GLU A 411 -29.31 6.71 3.99
C GLU A 411 -30.75 6.87 3.51
N GLU A 412 -31.16 6.20 2.43
CA GLU A 412 -32.55 6.14 1.96
C GLU A 412 -33.50 5.66 3.06
N GLN A 413 -33.16 4.56 3.76
CA GLN A 413 -33.97 4.07 4.89
C GLN A 413 -34.04 5.04 6.08
N ARG A 414 -33.00 5.84 6.31
CA ARG A 414 -33.00 6.88 7.36
C ARG A 414 -33.89 8.05 6.99
N LEU A 415 -33.81 8.52 5.74
CA LEU A 415 -34.65 9.60 5.21
C LEU A 415 -36.14 9.20 5.22
N GLN A 416 -36.45 7.95 4.83
CA GLN A 416 -37.83 7.43 4.91
C GLN A 416 -38.35 7.45 6.35
N LYS A 417 -37.61 6.92 7.33
CA LYS A 417 -38.02 6.90 8.74
C LYS A 417 -38.19 8.31 9.32
N LEU A 418 -37.33 9.26 8.92
CA LEU A 418 -37.44 10.66 9.35
C LEU A 418 -38.73 11.31 8.81
N ALA A 419 -39.10 11.02 7.56
CA ALA A 419 -40.36 11.50 6.97
C ALA A 419 -41.59 10.86 7.65
N GLU A 420 -41.55 9.56 7.94
CA GLU A 420 -42.61 8.85 8.70
C GLU A 420 -42.78 9.43 10.12
N GLU A 421 -41.69 9.74 10.82
CA GLU A 421 -41.74 10.37 12.14
C GLU A 421 -42.24 11.82 12.10
N GLN A 422 -41.79 12.63 11.13
CA GLN A 422 -42.32 13.98 10.94
C GLN A 422 -43.82 13.97 10.65
N ALA A 423 -44.31 13.05 9.81
CA ALA A 423 -45.74 12.90 9.53
C ALA A 423 -46.53 12.51 10.80
N ARG A 424 -45.99 11.62 11.65
CA ARG A 424 -46.62 11.26 12.94
C ARG A 424 -46.70 12.46 13.88
N ILE A 425 -45.63 13.26 13.98
CA ILE A 425 -45.59 14.47 14.83
C ILE A 425 -46.59 15.52 14.34
N GLN A 426 -46.68 15.76 13.03
CA GLN A 426 -47.67 16.68 12.45
C GLN A 426 -49.10 16.25 12.78
N LYS A 427 -49.42 14.95 12.60
CA LYS A 427 -50.74 14.41 12.92
C LYS A 427 -51.09 14.57 14.41
N GLN A 428 -50.17 14.28 15.32
CA GLN A 428 -50.39 14.46 16.76
C GLN A 428 -50.59 15.95 17.13
N ALA A 429 -49.88 16.87 16.47
CA ALA A 429 -50.07 18.31 16.67
C ALA A 429 -51.42 18.82 16.12
N GLU A 430 -51.94 18.22 15.05
CA GLU A 430 -53.28 18.50 14.52
C GLU A 430 -54.39 17.96 15.44
N GLU A 431 -54.26 16.71 15.90
CA GLU A 431 -55.18 16.09 16.88
C GLU A 431 -55.27 16.93 18.17
N GLN A 432 -54.14 17.39 18.70
CA GLN A 432 -54.12 18.30 19.87
C GLN A 432 -54.76 19.67 19.62
N ARG A 433 -54.69 20.20 18.39
CA ARG A 433 -55.36 21.47 18.03
C ARG A 433 -56.88 21.27 17.96
N LEU A 434 -57.34 20.18 17.37
CA LEU A 434 -58.76 19.83 17.30
C LEU A 434 -59.35 19.56 18.69
N GLN A 435 -58.62 18.86 19.57
CA GLN A 435 -59.04 18.65 20.95
C GLN A 435 -59.21 19.98 21.70
N LYS A 436 -58.22 20.88 21.66
CA LYS A 436 -58.31 22.20 22.32
C LYS A 436 -59.47 23.04 21.80
N LEU A 437 -59.74 22.99 20.49
CA LEU A 437 -60.87 23.69 19.89
C LEU A 437 -62.22 23.13 20.40
N ALA A 438 -62.33 21.80 20.56
CA ALA A 438 -63.52 21.16 21.12
C ALA A 438 -63.71 21.49 22.62
N GLU A 439 -62.64 21.49 23.41
CA GLU A 439 -62.66 21.90 24.82
C GLU A 439 -63.08 23.37 25.00
N GLU A 440 -62.59 24.28 24.13
CA GLU A 440 -62.98 25.68 24.14
C GLU A 440 -64.46 25.88 23.73
N GLN A 441 -64.93 25.18 22.69
CA GLN A 441 -66.34 25.18 22.30
C GLN A 441 -67.25 24.66 23.42
N ALA A 442 -66.87 23.58 24.09
CA ALA A 442 -67.61 23.03 25.23
C ALA A 442 -67.67 24.04 26.40
N ARG A 443 -66.57 24.76 26.69
CA ARG A 443 -66.55 25.81 27.71
C ARG A 443 -67.49 26.97 27.36
N ILE A 444 -67.50 27.40 26.11
CA ILE A 444 -68.40 28.47 25.61
C ILE A 444 -69.87 28.03 25.72
N GLN A 445 -70.20 26.79 25.34
CA GLN A 445 -71.56 26.25 25.49
C GLN A 445 -72.00 26.23 26.95
N LYS A 446 -71.15 25.74 27.88
CA LYS A 446 -71.47 25.72 29.31
C LYS A 446 -71.70 27.12 29.88
N GLN A 447 -70.88 28.11 29.52
CA GLN A 447 -71.08 29.50 29.95
C GLN A 447 -72.37 30.10 29.38
N ALA A 448 -72.75 29.75 28.14
CA ALA A 448 -74.03 30.18 27.55
C ALA A 448 -75.25 29.51 28.21
N GLU A 449 -75.12 28.27 28.68
CA GLU A 449 -76.16 27.56 29.45
C GLU A 449 -76.30 28.13 30.87
N GLU A 450 -75.19 28.36 31.57
CA GLU A 450 -75.17 29.02 32.89
C GLU A 450 -75.84 30.41 32.82
N GLN A 451 -75.55 31.22 31.79
CA GLN A 451 -76.23 32.51 31.57
C GLN A 451 -77.73 32.39 31.26
N ARG A 452 -78.18 31.29 30.62
CA ARG A 452 -79.60 31.03 30.38
C ARG A 452 -80.32 30.66 31.68
N LEU A 453 -79.72 29.78 32.48
CA LEU A 453 -80.25 29.37 33.79
C LEU A 453 -80.31 30.55 34.77
N GLN A 454 -79.28 31.41 34.79
CA GLN A 454 -79.30 32.62 35.60
C GLN A 454 -80.45 33.56 35.21
N LYS A 455 -80.63 33.85 33.91
CA LYS A 455 -81.75 34.69 33.43
C LYS A 455 -83.12 34.09 33.76
N LEU A 456 -83.27 32.77 33.67
CA LEU A 456 -84.50 32.08 34.06
C LEU A 456 -84.78 32.21 35.56
N ALA A 457 -83.74 32.12 36.40
CA ALA A 457 -83.86 32.33 37.85
C ALA A 457 -84.18 33.79 38.22
N GLU A 458 -83.57 34.76 37.54
CA GLU A 458 -83.89 36.20 37.70
C GLU A 458 -85.33 36.50 37.27
N GLU A 459 -85.83 35.90 36.19
CA GLU A 459 -87.22 36.03 35.75
C GLU A 459 -88.20 35.37 36.73
N GLN A 460 -87.90 34.16 37.21
CA GLN A 460 -88.70 33.50 38.27
C GLN A 460 -88.74 34.32 39.56
N ALA A 461 -87.61 34.89 40.00
CA ALA A 461 -87.55 35.76 41.16
C ALA A 461 -88.38 37.04 40.95
N ARG A 462 -88.38 37.63 39.75
CA ARG A 462 -89.23 38.78 39.42
C ARG A 462 -90.72 38.42 39.45
N ILE A 463 -91.10 37.25 38.93
CA ILE A 463 -92.48 36.75 38.97
C ILE A 463 -92.93 36.48 40.42
N GLN A 464 -92.09 35.84 41.23
CA GLN A 464 -92.36 35.64 42.66
C GLN A 464 -92.53 36.97 43.39
N LYS A 465 -91.64 37.95 43.16
CA LYS A 465 -91.75 39.27 43.77
C LYS A 465 -93.03 40.01 43.35
N GLN A 466 -93.42 39.95 42.08
CA GLN A 466 -94.69 40.55 41.62
C GLN A 466 -95.92 39.82 42.21
N ALA A 467 -95.86 38.51 42.41
CA ALA A 467 -96.92 37.75 43.08
C ALA A 467 -96.98 38.04 44.60
N GLU A 468 -95.84 38.31 45.24
CA GLU A 468 -95.75 38.74 46.63
C GLU A 468 -96.24 40.18 46.80
N GLU A 469 -95.83 41.12 45.94
CA GLU A 469 -96.34 42.50 45.90
C GLU A 469 -97.87 42.51 45.69
N GLN A 470 -98.43 41.66 44.80
CA GLN A 470 -99.88 41.50 44.66
C GLN A 470 -100.56 40.86 45.89
N ARG A 471 -99.89 39.93 46.59
CA ARG A 471 -100.40 39.37 47.84
C ARG A 471 -100.41 40.41 48.96
N LEU A 472 -99.34 41.20 49.10
CA LEU A 472 -99.23 42.29 50.07
C LEU A 472 -100.21 43.42 49.76
N GLN A 473 -100.45 43.73 48.48
CA GLN A 473 -101.47 44.71 48.09
C GLN A 473 -102.88 44.24 48.45
N LYS A 474 -103.23 42.97 48.16
CA LYS A 474 -104.51 42.38 48.62
C LYS A 474 -104.61 42.32 50.13
N LEU A 475 -103.53 41.97 50.83
CA LEU A 475 -103.48 41.97 52.29
C LEU A 475 -103.63 43.39 52.86
N ALA A 476 -103.13 44.43 52.18
CA ALA A 476 -103.30 45.83 52.56
C ALA A 476 -104.72 46.34 52.30
N GLU A 477 -105.36 45.95 51.18
CA GLU A 477 -106.79 46.21 50.92
C GLU A 477 -107.69 45.49 51.94
N GLU A 478 -107.37 44.24 52.28
CA GLU A 478 -108.06 43.47 53.31
C GLU A 478 -107.82 44.06 54.71
N GLN A 479 -106.59 44.48 55.04
CA GLN A 479 -106.28 45.18 56.29
C GLN A 479 -106.93 46.55 56.36
N ALA A 480 -107.09 47.30 55.27
CA ALA A 480 -107.82 48.57 55.24
C ALA A 480 -109.33 48.35 55.44
N ARG A 481 -109.88 47.29 54.86
CA ARG A 481 -111.28 46.86 55.06
C ARG A 481 -111.52 46.39 56.51
N ILE A 482 -110.60 45.60 57.07
CA ILE A 482 -110.60 45.18 58.46
C ILE A 482 -110.39 46.38 59.38
N GLN A 483 -109.51 47.35 59.07
CA GLN A 483 -109.33 48.55 59.88
C GLN A 483 -110.59 49.38 59.97
N LYS A 484 -111.36 49.55 58.89
CA LYS A 484 -112.71 50.17 58.98
C LYS A 484 -113.63 49.42 59.94
N GLN A 485 -113.72 48.09 59.82
CA GLN A 485 -114.55 47.27 60.72
C GLN A 485 -114.01 47.24 62.18
N VAL A 486 -112.70 47.39 62.37
CA VAL A 486 -112.03 47.45 63.68
C VAL A 486 -112.10 48.84 64.30
N GLU A 487 -112.25 49.90 63.51
CA GLU A 487 -112.55 51.26 63.99
C GLU A 487 -114.01 51.35 64.46
N GLU A 488 -114.96 50.81 63.68
CA GLU A 488 -116.35 50.59 64.12
C GLU A 488 -116.41 49.71 65.39
N GLN A 489 -115.66 48.60 65.44
CA GLN A 489 -115.59 47.76 66.65
C GLN A 489 -114.77 48.37 67.79
N ARG A 490 -113.89 49.35 67.57
CA ARG A 490 -113.13 50.02 68.66
C ARG A 490 -114.00 50.99 69.44
N LEU A 491 -114.96 51.65 68.77
CA LEU A 491 -116.03 52.39 69.46
C LEU A 491 -116.92 51.48 70.32
N GLN A 492 -116.99 50.17 70.01
CA GLN A 492 -117.69 49.18 70.86
C GLN A 492 -116.77 48.59 71.94
N LYS A 493 -115.51 48.25 71.62
CA LYS A 493 -114.59 47.52 72.51
C LYS A 493 -113.86 48.37 73.54
N LEU A 494 -113.89 49.71 73.42
CA LEU A 494 -113.50 50.59 74.53
C LEU A 494 -114.37 50.38 75.79
N ALA A 495 -115.53 49.73 75.66
CA ALA A 495 -116.38 49.31 76.78
C ALA A 495 -116.07 47.89 77.32
N GLU A 496 -115.30 47.07 76.59
CA GLU A 496 -114.93 45.70 77.01
C GLU A 496 -113.50 45.62 77.57
N GLU A 497 -112.60 46.52 77.18
CA GLU A 497 -111.19 46.56 77.61
C GLU A 497 -110.99 46.99 79.09
N GLN A 498 -112.07 47.05 79.87
CA GLN A 498 -112.03 47.22 81.33
C GLN A 498 -111.85 45.88 82.09
N ASN A 499 -111.96 44.71 81.41
CA ASN A 499 -112.34 43.46 82.07
C ASN A 499 -111.32 42.30 82.05
N ARG A 500 -110.14 42.38 81.39
CA ARG A 500 -109.24 41.21 81.31
C ARG A 500 -107.72 41.44 81.28
N LEU A 501 -107.21 42.29 82.18
CA LEU A 501 -105.83 42.14 82.68
C LEU A 501 -105.69 40.84 83.49
N GLN A 502 -105.28 39.71 82.87
CA GLN A 502 -104.65 38.59 83.60
C GLN A 502 -104.01 37.49 82.72
N LYS A 503 -102.82 37.01 83.17
CA LYS A 503 -102.04 35.82 82.72
C LYS A 503 -101.27 35.98 81.39
N GLN A 504 -99.94 36.17 81.42
CA GLN A 504 -98.82 35.20 81.63
C GLN A 504 -98.51 34.40 80.34
N ALA A 505 -97.31 34.35 79.73
CA ALA A 505 -95.89 34.61 80.07
C ALA A 505 -95.05 33.39 80.55
N GLU A 506 -93.77 33.34 80.13
CA GLU A 506 -92.67 32.37 80.43
C GLU A 506 -92.77 30.96 79.76
N GLU A 507 -91.71 30.15 79.43
CA GLU A 507 -90.22 30.20 79.24
C GLU A 507 -89.74 28.76 78.73
N GLN A 508 -88.50 28.30 78.37
CA GLN A 508 -87.10 28.78 78.18
C GLN A 508 -86.22 27.81 77.30
N ARG A 509 -85.25 28.32 76.49
CA ARG A 509 -83.85 27.81 76.13
C ARG A 509 -83.53 26.32 75.73
N LEU A 510 -82.33 25.86 75.25
CA LEU A 510 -80.94 26.32 74.90
C LEU A 510 -80.40 25.48 73.66
N HIS A 511 -79.14 25.13 73.26
CA HIS A 511 -77.72 25.20 73.70
C HIS A 511 -76.70 25.13 72.49
N ILE A 512 -75.37 25.29 72.72
CA ILE A 512 -74.21 25.39 71.76
C ILE A 512 -72.84 25.04 72.46
N PRO A 513 -71.58 25.03 71.87
CA PRO A 513 -71.01 24.87 70.48
C PRO A 513 -69.68 23.99 70.38
N PHE A 514 -68.82 24.17 69.33
CA PHE A 514 -67.30 24.03 69.26
C PHE A 514 -66.60 22.65 69.04
N GLU A 515 -65.34 22.46 68.54
CA GLU A 515 -64.26 23.31 67.90
C GLU A 515 -63.30 22.48 66.94
N ASP A 516 -62.04 22.89 66.65
CA ASP A 516 -61.28 22.62 65.36
C ASP A 516 -59.89 21.83 65.39
N PRO A 517 -58.65 22.30 65.02
CA PRO A 517 -57.78 21.65 63.98
C PRO A 517 -56.23 21.38 64.23
N LEU A 518 -55.50 20.87 63.21
CA LEU A 518 -54.00 20.90 62.92
C LEU A 518 -53.03 19.89 63.65
N GLU A 519 -51.77 19.53 63.27
CA GLU A 519 -50.90 19.74 62.05
C GLU A 519 -49.63 18.80 61.87
N ARG A 520 -49.07 18.78 60.62
CA ARG A 520 -47.63 18.73 60.11
C ARG A 520 -46.51 17.70 60.53
N ARG A 521 -45.79 17.18 59.48
CA ARG A 521 -44.31 16.90 59.30
C ARG A 521 -43.57 15.80 60.15
N ASP A 522 -42.30 15.32 59.95
CA ASP A 522 -41.02 15.65 59.22
C ASP A 522 -40.25 14.35 58.70
N GLU A 523 -39.44 14.34 57.61
CA GLU A 523 -37.93 14.30 57.40
C GLU A 523 -37.08 13.00 57.58
N GLU A 524 -36.11 12.74 56.65
CA GLU A 524 -34.67 12.28 56.85
C GLU A 524 -33.97 11.66 55.59
N PHE A 525 -32.65 11.93 55.36
CA PHE A 525 -31.49 10.96 55.29
C PHE A 525 -30.17 11.58 54.70
N THR A 526 -29.00 10.90 54.82
CA THR A 526 -27.64 11.52 54.76
C THR A 526 -26.53 10.89 53.85
N VAL A 527 -25.78 11.80 53.18
CA VAL A 527 -24.29 12.00 53.07
C VAL A 527 -23.26 10.83 53.06
N PHE A 528 -22.21 10.93 52.20
CA PHE A 528 -20.91 10.22 52.32
C PHE A 528 -19.71 11.02 51.73
N LYS A 529 -18.45 10.72 52.12
CA LYS A 529 -17.20 11.36 51.59
C LYS A 529 -15.89 10.59 51.91
N SER A 530 -14.82 10.78 51.10
CA SER A 530 -13.35 10.71 51.41
C SER A 530 -12.47 9.80 50.52
N ILE A 531 -11.13 10.02 50.55
CA ILE A 531 -10.10 9.56 49.58
C ILE A 531 -8.78 9.24 50.33
N GLU A 532 -7.94 8.25 49.91
CA GLU A 532 -6.46 8.39 49.79
C GLU A 532 -5.69 7.18 49.17
N ASN A 533 -4.37 7.36 48.95
CA ASN A 533 -3.45 6.55 48.13
C ASN A 533 -2.32 5.82 48.91
N LYS A 534 -1.69 4.82 48.28
CA LYS A 534 -0.25 4.45 48.45
C LYS A 534 0.22 3.43 47.37
N GLY A 535 1.54 3.27 47.19
CA GLY A 535 2.16 2.42 46.14
C GLY A 535 3.58 1.91 46.49
N VAL A 536 4.45 1.74 45.47
CA VAL A 536 5.84 1.17 45.48
C VAL A 536 5.89 -0.37 45.25
N GLN A 537 6.85 -1.01 44.54
CA GLN A 537 7.70 -0.71 43.35
C GLN A 537 8.47 -2.01 42.99
N LYS A 538 8.83 -2.30 41.73
CA LYS A 538 9.79 -3.39 41.37
C LYS A 538 10.60 -3.09 40.08
N ARG A 539 11.57 -3.97 39.79
CA ARG A 539 12.76 -3.72 38.94
C ARG A 539 12.52 -3.82 37.42
N ASN A 540 13.40 -3.19 36.65
CA ASN A 540 13.48 -3.28 35.19
C ASN A 540 14.40 -4.41 34.73
N GLU A 541 13.96 -5.18 33.73
CA GLU A 541 14.82 -5.83 32.74
C GLU A 541 14.31 -5.41 31.35
N THR A 542 15.21 -5.08 30.42
CA THR A 542 14.83 -4.54 29.10
C THR A 542 14.40 -5.64 28.14
N PHE A 543 13.19 -6.15 28.33
CA PHE A 543 12.50 -7.00 27.36
C PHE A 543 12.19 -6.19 26.09
N ILE A 544 12.43 -6.77 24.90
CA ILE A 544 11.97 -6.16 23.64
C ILE A 544 10.45 -6.30 23.60
N ARG A 545 9.74 -5.22 23.94
CA ARG A 545 8.28 -5.21 23.98
C ARG A 545 7.71 -5.39 22.58
N GLU A 546 6.94 -6.46 22.41
CA GLU A 546 6.09 -6.67 21.25
C GLU A 546 5.04 -5.55 21.14
N LYS A 547 4.90 -4.96 19.96
CA LYS A 547 4.01 -3.82 19.73
C LYS A 547 2.55 -4.24 19.93
N THR A 548 1.80 -3.47 20.73
CA THR A 548 0.38 -3.78 20.97
C THR A 548 -0.45 -3.64 19.68
N PRO A 549 -1.55 -4.38 19.48
CA PRO A 549 -2.42 -4.22 18.30
C PRO A 549 -2.92 -2.78 18.11
N GLN A 550 -3.14 -2.06 19.21
CA GLN A 550 -3.44 -0.63 19.25
C GLN A 550 -2.28 0.20 18.67
N GLU A 551 -1.06 0.01 19.17
CA GLU A 551 0.14 0.66 18.65
C GLU A 551 0.41 0.32 17.17
N GLN A 552 0.16 -0.92 16.74
CA GLN A 552 0.25 -1.31 15.33
C GLN A 552 -0.78 -0.57 14.47
N SER A 553 -2.03 -0.47 14.92
CA SER A 553 -3.08 0.31 14.25
C SER A 553 -2.72 1.80 14.17
N PHE A 554 -2.17 2.39 15.24
CA PHE A 554 -1.68 3.77 15.24
C PHE A 554 -0.56 4.00 14.22
N ASN A 555 0.45 3.11 14.19
CA ASN A 555 1.54 3.20 13.20
C ASN A 555 1.01 3.09 11.76
N LYS A 556 0.00 2.25 11.49
CA LYS A 556 -0.66 2.18 10.18
C LYS A 556 -1.33 3.51 9.78
N HIS A 557 -1.96 4.22 10.72
CA HIS A 557 -2.54 5.55 10.45
C HIS A 557 -1.47 6.61 10.16
N LEU A 558 -0.30 6.53 10.82
CA LEU A 558 0.87 7.37 10.50
C LEU A 558 1.45 7.08 9.10
N GLU A 559 1.55 5.80 8.72
CA GLU A 559 1.96 5.39 7.37
C GLU A 559 0.97 5.91 6.31
N MET A 560 -0.33 5.86 6.58
CA MET A 560 -1.36 6.46 5.71
C MET A 560 -1.19 7.97 5.56
N LEU A 561 -0.84 8.70 6.64
CA LEU A 561 -0.55 10.14 6.60
C LEU A 561 0.65 10.46 5.69
N LEU A 562 1.77 9.74 5.84
CA LEU A 562 2.94 9.91 4.96
C LEU A 562 2.64 9.53 3.51
N SER A 563 1.91 8.43 3.30
CA SER A 563 1.47 7.99 1.97
C SER A 563 0.63 9.07 1.27
N LYS A 564 -0.35 9.65 1.98
CA LYS A 564 -1.14 10.78 1.47
C LYS A 564 -0.29 12.02 1.22
N GLY A 565 0.66 12.32 2.11
CA GLY A 565 1.64 13.41 1.96
C GLY A 565 2.52 13.27 0.72
N SER A 566 2.83 12.05 0.29
CA SER A 566 3.62 11.80 -0.93
C SER A 566 2.98 12.38 -2.20
N GLU A 567 1.64 12.56 -2.22
CA GLU A 567 0.97 13.26 -3.31
C GLU A 567 1.46 14.71 -3.47
N PHE A 568 1.77 15.40 -2.37
CA PHE A 568 2.34 16.75 -2.45
C PHE A 568 3.75 16.73 -3.02
N LYS A 569 4.61 15.81 -2.57
CA LYS A 569 5.96 15.59 -3.14
C LYS A 569 5.87 15.33 -4.66
N LEU A 570 4.99 14.43 -5.09
CA LEU A 570 4.77 14.08 -6.49
C LEU A 570 4.10 15.19 -7.33
N ARG A 571 3.32 16.09 -6.72
CA ARG A 571 2.76 17.27 -7.41
C ARG A 571 3.82 18.37 -7.52
N ARG A 572 4.51 18.69 -6.42
CA ARG A 572 5.59 19.67 -6.32
C ARG A 572 6.71 19.39 -7.32
N ASP A 573 7.20 18.15 -7.36
CA ASP A 573 8.30 17.75 -8.25
C ASP A 573 7.92 17.74 -9.75
N ARG A 574 6.61 17.85 -10.09
CA ARG A 574 6.12 18.08 -11.45
C ARG A 574 5.90 19.56 -11.80
N VAL A 575 5.96 20.47 -10.83
CA VAL A 575 5.82 21.91 -11.06
C VAL A 575 7.17 22.52 -11.39
N ASN A 576 7.31 23.11 -12.58
CA ASN A 576 8.52 23.85 -12.95
C ASN A 576 8.71 25.06 -12.02
N LYS A 577 9.71 24.96 -11.14
CA LYS A 577 10.05 25.96 -10.12
C LYS A 577 10.31 27.37 -10.70
N MET A 578 10.73 27.48 -11.97
CA MET A 578 10.97 28.76 -12.64
C MET A 578 9.71 29.42 -13.22
N GLN A 579 8.62 28.67 -13.43
CA GLN A 579 7.40 29.18 -14.09
C GLN A 579 6.20 29.33 -13.13
N HIS A 580 6.14 28.52 -12.07
CA HIS A 580 5.02 28.50 -11.13
C HIS A 580 5.47 28.49 -9.67
N GLN A 581 6.33 29.45 -9.32
CA GLN A 581 6.96 29.57 -7.99
C GLN A 581 5.96 29.55 -6.84
N GLY A 582 4.80 30.22 -6.97
CA GLY A 582 3.74 30.19 -5.94
C GLY A 582 3.14 28.79 -5.72
N THR A 583 2.77 28.10 -6.80
CA THR A 583 2.24 26.73 -6.72
C THR A 583 3.26 25.74 -6.17
N PHE A 584 4.54 25.89 -6.54
CA PHE A 584 5.64 25.12 -5.97
C PHE A 584 5.78 25.38 -4.46
N HIS A 585 5.69 26.64 -4.02
CA HIS A 585 5.80 27.03 -2.62
C HIS A 585 4.68 26.40 -1.78
N THR A 586 3.41 26.58 -2.16
CA THR A 586 2.26 26.05 -1.40
C THR A 586 2.26 24.51 -1.36
N LEU A 587 2.65 23.84 -2.45
CA LEU A 587 2.80 22.38 -2.43
C LEU A 587 3.97 21.92 -1.55
N ASN A 588 5.01 22.74 -1.36
CA ASN A 588 6.06 22.44 -0.41
C ASN A 588 5.61 22.69 1.03
N GLU A 589 4.98 23.84 1.33
CA GLU A 589 4.40 24.14 2.66
C GLU A 589 3.48 23.01 3.15
N ALA A 590 2.61 22.51 2.27
CA ALA A 590 1.72 21.40 2.58
C ALA A 590 2.46 20.06 2.78
N TYR A 591 3.56 19.82 2.07
CA TYR A 591 4.40 18.64 2.30
C TYR A 591 5.11 18.72 3.67
N GLU A 592 5.74 19.85 4.00
CA GLU A 592 6.38 20.05 5.31
C GLU A 592 5.35 19.96 6.45
N ALA A 593 4.14 20.49 6.26
CA ALA A 593 3.07 20.39 7.26
C ALA A 593 2.67 18.93 7.54
N VAL A 594 2.68 18.05 6.53
CA VAL A 594 2.45 16.60 6.73
C VAL A 594 3.62 15.94 7.46
N LEU A 595 4.87 16.28 7.13
CA LEU A 595 6.05 15.72 7.80
C LEU A 595 6.09 16.11 9.28
N ASN A 596 5.90 17.40 9.59
CA ASN A 596 5.83 17.90 10.96
C ASN A 596 4.67 17.27 11.75
N LEU A 597 3.47 17.16 11.15
CA LEU A 597 2.34 16.48 11.77
C LEU A 597 2.67 15.01 12.09
N HIS A 598 3.22 14.28 11.11
CA HIS A 598 3.62 12.89 11.30
C HIS A 598 4.65 12.73 12.43
N GLN A 599 5.70 13.57 12.44
CA GLN A 599 6.74 13.54 13.45
C GLN A 599 6.18 13.80 14.85
N HIS A 600 5.38 14.85 15.02
CA HIS A 600 4.75 15.18 16.31
C HIS A 600 3.79 14.08 16.79
N LEU A 601 2.89 13.60 15.92
CA LEU A 601 1.98 12.50 16.28
C LEU A 601 2.77 11.26 16.69
N LYS A 602 3.81 10.88 15.92
CA LYS A 602 4.67 9.75 16.25
C LYS A 602 5.33 9.91 17.61
N THR A 603 5.96 11.05 17.91
CA THR A 603 6.58 11.31 19.22
C THR A 603 5.58 11.17 20.36
N ARG A 604 4.38 11.74 20.23
CA ARG A 604 3.32 11.61 21.24
C ARG A 604 2.81 10.17 21.37
N GLY A 605 2.74 9.44 20.26
CA GLY A 605 2.42 8.01 20.25
C GLY A 605 3.45 7.18 20.99
N ASP A 606 4.74 7.35 20.68
CA ASP A 606 5.84 6.63 21.33
C ASP A 606 5.88 6.95 22.84
N GLU A 607 5.67 8.22 23.24
CA GLU A 607 5.47 8.62 24.64
C GLU A 607 4.30 7.87 25.30
N TYR A 608 3.10 7.95 24.72
CA TYR A 608 1.87 7.32 25.24
C TYR A 608 1.99 5.80 25.35
N PHE A 609 2.33 5.14 24.24
CA PHE A 609 2.41 3.68 24.20
C PHE A 609 3.53 3.16 25.10
N SER A 610 4.57 3.93 25.44
CA SER A 610 5.59 3.51 26.42
C SER A 610 5.00 3.32 27.83
N LYS A 611 4.02 4.13 28.23
CA LYS A 611 3.40 4.15 29.56
C LYS A 611 1.91 4.53 29.45
N PRO A 612 1.03 3.61 28.97
CA PRO A 612 -0.38 3.92 28.77
C PRO A 612 -1.10 4.01 30.13
N THR A 613 -1.52 5.22 30.49
CA THR A 613 -2.38 5.55 31.64
C THR A 613 -3.50 6.48 31.17
N MET A 614 -4.48 6.79 32.03
CA MET A 614 -5.51 7.77 31.66
C MET A 614 -4.90 9.17 31.46
N ASP A 615 -3.97 9.58 32.33
CA ASP A 615 -3.30 10.89 32.23
C ASP A 615 -2.42 10.97 30.98
N SER A 616 -1.68 9.92 30.63
CA SER A 616 -0.88 9.92 29.39
C SER A 616 -1.78 9.84 28.16
N TYR A 617 -2.96 9.21 28.22
CA TYR A 617 -3.96 9.27 27.14
C TYR A 617 -4.55 10.69 26.98
N ILE A 618 -4.86 11.39 28.07
CA ILE A 618 -5.37 12.78 28.01
C ILE A 618 -4.32 13.71 27.39
N ASN A 619 -3.07 13.64 27.86
CA ASN A 619 -1.96 14.43 27.30
C ASN A 619 -1.70 14.08 25.82
N PHE A 620 -1.71 12.80 25.47
CA PHE A 620 -1.60 12.31 24.09
C PHE A 620 -2.70 12.89 23.19
N LYS A 621 -3.97 12.75 23.60
CA LYS A 621 -5.12 13.28 22.87
C LYS A 621 -4.97 14.80 22.69
N GLN A 622 -4.75 15.54 23.77
CA GLN A 622 -4.65 17.00 23.76
C GLN A 622 -3.53 17.52 22.85
N HIS A 623 -2.36 16.88 22.83
CA HIS A 623 -1.28 17.25 21.92
C HIS A 623 -1.58 16.84 20.47
N CYS A 624 -2.17 15.68 20.23
CA CYS A 624 -2.59 15.29 18.87
C CYS A 624 -3.66 16.25 18.32
N ASP A 625 -4.68 16.60 19.11
CA ASP A 625 -5.68 17.64 18.78
C ASP A 625 -5.02 18.98 18.43
N ALA A 626 -3.98 19.40 19.16
CA ALA A 626 -3.25 20.63 18.88
C ALA A 626 -2.52 20.55 17.53
N HIS A 627 -1.66 19.55 17.34
CA HIS A 627 -0.85 19.41 16.12
C HIS A 627 -1.72 19.21 14.86
N ILE A 628 -2.82 18.46 14.95
CA ILE A 628 -3.76 18.29 13.83
C ILE A 628 -4.44 19.62 13.48
N ARG A 629 -4.92 20.39 14.47
CA ARG A 629 -5.51 21.73 14.25
C ARG A 629 -4.52 22.75 13.71
N ASP A 630 -3.23 22.64 14.03
CA ASP A 630 -2.18 23.45 13.40
C ASP A 630 -1.94 23.04 11.94
N ALA A 631 -1.92 21.75 11.63
CA ALA A 631 -1.78 21.26 10.27
C ALA A 631 -2.96 21.63 9.36
N HIS A 632 -4.20 21.60 9.85
CA HIS A 632 -5.42 22.05 9.15
C HIS A 632 -5.25 23.42 8.48
N LYS A 633 -4.64 24.40 9.17
CA LYS A 633 -4.37 25.77 8.68
C LYS A 633 -3.59 25.84 7.36
N ILE A 634 -2.86 24.78 7.03
CA ILE A 634 -2.08 24.65 5.79
C ILE A 634 -2.76 23.64 4.86
N LEU A 635 -3.17 22.48 5.38
CA LEU A 635 -3.63 21.34 4.59
C LEU A 635 -5.05 21.49 4.03
N ASP A 636 -5.95 22.20 4.70
CA ASP A 636 -7.34 22.42 4.20
C ASP A 636 -7.40 23.23 2.90
N LYS A 637 -6.31 23.91 2.53
CA LYS A 637 -6.13 24.57 1.23
C LYS A 637 -6.10 23.58 0.06
N HIS A 638 -6.06 22.27 0.32
CA HIS A 638 -5.92 21.21 -0.68
C HIS A 638 -7.10 20.22 -0.62
N ARG A 639 -7.79 20.06 -1.76
CA ARG A 639 -8.99 19.20 -1.90
C ARG A 639 -8.77 17.79 -1.34
N GLY A 640 -9.66 17.36 -0.43
CA GLY A 640 -9.68 16.03 0.17
C GLY A 640 -8.82 15.86 1.43
N TRP A 641 -8.13 16.91 1.90
CA TRP A 641 -7.32 16.82 3.12
C TRP A 641 -8.10 16.99 4.42
N SER A 642 -9.12 17.84 4.47
CA SER A 642 -9.97 18.02 5.66
C SER A 642 -10.66 16.71 6.06
N GLU A 643 -11.25 16.01 5.08
CA GLU A 643 -11.84 14.67 5.24
C GLU A 643 -10.83 13.65 5.74
N PHE A 644 -9.61 13.67 5.18
CA PHE A 644 -8.52 12.77 5.58
C PHE A 644 -8.07 13.03 7.02
N LEU A 645 -7.91 14.28 7.43
CA LEU A 645 -7.50 14.67 8.79
C LEU A 645 -8.57 14.34 9.84
N ILE A 646 -9.86 14.51 9.52
CA ILE A 646 -10.97 14.09 10.40
C ILE A 646 -10.92 12.56 10.63
N ASN A 647 -10.78 11.78 9.55
CA ASN A 647 -10.67 10.32 9.65
C ASN A 647 -9.41 9.88 10.41
N LEU A 648 -8.27 10.55 10.20
CA LEU A 648 -7.02 10.32 10.93
C LEU A 648 -7.19 10.58 12.44
N THR A 649 -7.82 11.70 12.81
CA THR A 649 -8.12 12.08 14.20
C THR A 649 -8.89 10.97 14.92
N LEU A 650 -9.94 10.45 14.28
CA LEU A 650 -10.79 9.40 14.83
C LEU A 650 -10.07 8.05 14.92
N GLY A 651 -9.25 7.70 13.92
CA GLY A 651 -8.37 6.54 13.97
C GLY A 651 -7.40 6.58 15.17
N ILE A 652 -6.83 7.75 15.45
CA ILE A 652 -5.91 7.96 16.58
C ILE A 652 -6.64 7.84 17.93
N PHE A 653 -7.82 8.46 18.10
CA PHE A 653 -8.52 8.48 19.39
C PHE A 653 -9.27 7.19 19.72
N THR A 654 -9.83 6.49 18.73
CA THR A 654 -10.42 5.16 18.94
C THR A 654 -9.38 4.14 19.41
N VAL A 655 -8.14 4.26 18.93
CA VAL A 655 -7.03 3.38 19.34
C VAL A 655 -6.61 3.60 20.80
N GLY A 656 -6.54 4.85 21.29
CA GLY A 656 -6.14 5.14 22.68
C GLY A 656 -7.19 4.70 23.72
N LEU A 657 -8.48 4.91 23.43
CA LEU A 657 -9.59 4.39 24.26
C LEU A 657 -9.53 2.87 24.43
N GLY A 658 -9.11 2.15 23.38
CA GLY A 658 -8.97 0.69 23.37
C GLY A 658 -7.88 0.10 24.28
N LEU A 659 -7.05 0.92 24.93
CA LEU A 659 -6.14 0.48 26.00
C LEU A 659 -6.67 0.80 27.40
N VAL A 660 -7.26 1.98 27.61
CA VAL A 660 -7.76 2.41 28.93
C VAL A 660 -8.86 1.48 29.45
N VAL A 661 -9.83 1.13 28.60
CA VAL A 661 -10.92 0.20 28.95
C VAL A 661 -10.38 -1.19 29.32
N LYS A 662 -9.22 -1.60 28.78
CA LYS A 662 -8.62 -2.91 29.06
C LYS A 662 -8.00 -3.02 30.46
N GLY A 663 -7.94 -1.92 31.22
CA GLY A 663 -7.67 -1.92 32.66
C GLY A 663 -8.91 -2.15 33.54
N GLY A 664 -10.12 -2.13 32.97
CA GLY A 664 -11.39 -2.25 33.69
C GLY A 664 -12.33 -3.25 33.03
N ILE A 665 -12.32 -4.49 33.55
CA ILE A 665 -13.13 -5.65 33.13
C ILE A 665 -12.67 -6.29 31.80
N ASN A 666 -12.58 -7.62 31.81
CA ASN A 666 -12.25 -8.46 30.67
C ASN A 666 -13.51 -9.21 30.19
N LEU A 667 -13.49 -9.66 28.92
CA LEU A 667 -14.46 -10.55 28.27
C LEU A 667 -15.85 -9.95 27.90
N PHE A 668 -16.06 -9.65 26.62
CA PHE A 668 -16.96 -10.46 25.76
C PHE A 668 -16.92 -10.11 24.25
N TYR A 669 -17.21 -11.14 23.44
CA TYR A 669 -17.54 -11.19 22.01
C TYR A 669 -16.64 -10.57 20.92
N ASN A 670 -16.19 -11.44 20.01
CA ASN A 670 -15.65 -11.09 18.70
C ASN A 670 -16.74 -10.53 17.78
N ARG A 671 -16.69 -9.22 17.50
CA ARG A 671 -17.07 -8.63 16.20
C ARG A 671 -16.04 -7.55 15.84
N SER A 672 -15.82 -7.32 14.55
CA SER A 672 -14.87 -6.33 14.05
C SER A 672 -15.34 -4.91 14.39
N PHE A 673 -14.67 -4.26 15.34
CA PHE A 673 -14.69 -2.80 15.46
C PHE A 673 -14.11 -2.16 14.18
N PHE A 674 -14.40 -0.86 14.00
CA PHE A 674 -14.06 0.00 12.85
C PHE A 674 -15.07 -0.01 11.66
N TYR A 675 -16.18 0.71 11.84
CA TYR A 675 -16.86 1.45 10.77
C TYR A 675 -17.31 2.83 11.29
N VAL A 676 -16.46 3.84 11.05
CA VAL A 676 -16.70 5.28 11.19
C VAL A 676 -15.85 5.88 10.06
N HIS A 677 -16.33 6.69 9.12
CA HIS A 677 -17.44 7.67 9.11
C HIS A 677 -18.52 7.33 8.05
N GLN A 678 -19.65 8.04 7.87
CA GLN A 678 -19.90 9.49 7.95
C GLN A 678 -21.20 9.88 8.69
N THR A 679 -21.20 11.07 9.27
CA THR A 679 -22.39 11.83 9.72
C THR A 679 -22.05 13.32 9.82
N ASP A 680 -23.09 14.15 10.02
CA ASP A 680 -23.17 15.58 10.39
C ASP A 680 -22.39 15.96 11.68
N SER A 681 -21.14 15.50 11.79
CA SER A 681 -20.51 15.21 13.09
C SER A 681 -19.72 16.38 13.68
N SER A 682 -19.27 17.34 12.87
CA SER A 682 -18.61 18.55 13.40
C SER A 682 -19.60 19.37 14.22
N LYS A 683 -20.74 19.75 13.63
CA LYS A 683 -21.83 20.44 14.35
C LYS A 683 -22.27 19.70 15.61
N LYS A 684 -22.42 18.37 15.54
CA LYS A 684 -22.83 17.58 16.71
C LYS A 684 -21.72 17.39 17.75
N LEU A 685 -20.45 17.48 17.36
CA LEU A 685 -19.34 17.57 18.32
C LEU A 685 -19.27 18.95 18.96
N ASP A 686 -19.54 20.03 18.22
CA ASP A 686 -19.66 21.38 18.78
C ASP A 686 -20.83 21.44 19.81
N GLU A 687 -22.01 20.91 19.45
CA GLU A 687 -23.17 20.78 20.35
C GLU A 687 -22.88 19.92 21.60
N ILE A 688 -22.16 18.81 21.44
CA ILE A 688 -21.76 17.93 22.56
C ILE A 688 -20.67 18.58 23.42
N GLU A 689 -19.75 19.35 22.83
CA GLU A 689 -18.71 20.07 23.57
C GLU A 689 -19.29 21.28 24.34
N GLU A 690 -20.33 21.95 23.82
CA GLU A 690 -21.15 22.89 24.61
C GLU A 690 -21.89 22.18 25.74
N LEU A 691 -22.58 21.07 25.47
CA LEU A 691 -23.28 20.29 26.50
C LEU A 691 -22.35 19.88 27.65
N VAL A 692 -21.16 19.34 27.33
CA VAL A 692 -20.16 18.94 28.34
C VAL A 692 -19.59 20.14 29.11
N LYS A 693 -19.45 21.32 28.49
CA LYS A 693 -19.04 22.57 29.19
C LYS A 693 -20.17 23.19 30.03
N SER A 694 -21.44 22.91 29.70
CA SER A 694 -22.60 23.43 30.43
C SER A 694 -22.79 22.76 31.80
N VAL A 695 -22.33 21.51 31.94
CA VAL A 695 -22.36 20.78 33.21
C VAL A 695 -21.21 21.25 34.10
N LYS A 696 -21.51 22.18 35.00
CA LYS A 696 -20.65 22.46 36.17
C LYS A 696 -20.67 21.27 37.14
N PRO A 697 -19.58 21.05 37.91
CA PRO A 697 -19.38 19.86 38.74
C PRO A 697 -20.33 19.79 39.95
#